data_AF-A0A850A527-F1
#
_entry.id   AF-A0A850A527-F1
#
_cell.length_a   1.000
_cell.length_b   1.000
_cell.length_c   1.000
_cell.angle_alpha   90.00
_cell.angle_beta   90.00
_cell.angle_gamma   90.00
#
_symmetry.space_group_name_H-M   'P 1'
#
loop_
_entity.id
_entity.type
_entity.pdbx_description
1 polymer ?
#
loop_
_entity_poly.entity_id
_entity_poly.type
_entity_poly.pdbx_seq_one_letter_code
_entity_poly.pdbx_strand_id
1 'polypeptide(L)'
;MAFDIESWKFSIKERLHNWKPEVELAGVNTLYGFLASMALAPVVQAAVAGDPINATLAMVGVAGAVGGNLLAEQVQRWQDKGGAPPAAETASFLLEKARGSVEIRQAFDALLLKLELSQMAQVGLSENDREWFRRELQQELRGVNSSIVIDASGQAGVALGHSAAAGAYGIAINGDVAHSLIAIYVQQAPQAPQADYEAALERYVRHLRTTRSILNLRGIRSFQPLSIELEHSYITLRALDPERTERALAATKGRARTAAIAQLLEKEQEKPLPLQQLLAKHKRLVVLGDPGSGKTTFLSYLTLSVARAIADDNLALLQARLGRWSQAPLPIALPLREFGRYLRNLPARKRIGPQPQWLLDYLREYYDGWNLQLPGDFFTHHLDAGRCLIMLDGLDEVADFNERVLVSEQVEAFVQRYGDNGNRFIITCRVRGYEGQARLGQKFMTSTLLPFTDDDIRQFANAWCLAVAAAQVQTADESVRQKASAEAEDLIQAIHASPKVRELASNPLLLTVIALVHERRAKLPERRSELYNECTEVLLGYRETGKEGEESKRLAHYTGTALQMDAGEKRAFLEPIALAMHEDNVREWEFEVIVSALAKQFQERGHAPADARDMGKDFLETLTVRSGLIQEVEQNMYGFLHLSFQEYLAARKIADTPKYIGDTLSHLDDSWWRETILLQAGHLSETGRSRVSELVKAILSAPGDPLDRLNFAGLCLVDVGRLKAEATLWDRVVGDLLAVLTGKEPPKRRAAAGVVLAKLGDPREGVGVSDGLPDILWSQVIPAVPFPMGNDKPAARSSDEQPRFQCTLIRQPYRISRYPVTVAQYQAFVKARGYEQRRFWTEAGWAWKEKGKISGPQTYRDPFQTPTHPQVGVSWYEAHAFCQWLADVTGLPIRLPSEAEWERAARHTDARLYPWGQDAPKLRCNMRDTGIGSTCAVGLFPDGDAVCGAADMSGNMWEWCRTKWLDTYERYEQQADDDPAGSERRVVRGGSWNLNVSYVRCANRVRNLPDYRNNICGFRVVCSPCESGARA
;
A
#
# COMPACT_ATOMS: atom_id res chain seq x y z
N MET A 1 10.19 -46.72 -2.42
CA MET A 1 10.72 -45.50 -3.05
C MET A 1 9.55 -44.85 -3.79
N ALA A 2 9.39 -43.53 -3.71
CA ALA A 2 8.36 -42.82 -4.49
C ALA A 2 8.73 -42.87 -5.98
N PHE A 3 7.75 -43.09 -6.86
CA PHE A 3 8.00 -43.16 -8.30
C PHE A 3 8.30 -41.76 -8.88
N ASP A 4 9.44 -41.61 -9.53
CA ASP A 4 9.92 -40.37 -10.16
C ASP A 4 10.56 -40.62 -11.54
N ILE A 5 10.96 -39.57 -12.27
CA ILE A 5 11.48 -39.71 -13.64
C ILE A 5 12.79 -40.52 -13.70
N GLU A 6 13.67 -40.42 -12.69
CA GLU A 6 14.95 -41.13 -12.69
C GLU A 6 14.77 -42.63 -12.39
N SER A 7 13.90 -42.98 -11.43
CA SER A 7 13.50 -44.37 -11.19
C SER A 7 12.72 -44.97 -12.36
N TRP A 8 11.95 -44.15 -13.09
CA TRP A 8 11.26 -44.53 -14.33
C TRP A 8 12.27 -44.88 -15.43
N LYS A 9 13.25 -44.01 -15.72
CA LYS A 9 14.32 -44.28 -16.70
C LYS A 9 15.14 -45.52 -16.31
N PHE A 10 15.46 -45.68 -15.03
CA PHE A 10 16.20 -46.83 -14.52
C PHE A 10 15.47 -48.16 -14.77
N SER A 11 14.16 -48.22 -14.46
CA SER A 11 13.33 -49.42 -14.66
C SER A 11 13.25 -49.84 -16.14
N ILE A 12 13.21 -48.87 -17.06
CA ILE A 12 13.19 -49.18 -18.49
C ILE A 12 14.56 -49.71 -18.95
N LYS A 13 15.64 -49.11 -18.46
CA LYS A 13 17.01 -49.53 -18.81
C LYS A 13 17.30 -50.98 -18.41
N GLU A 14 16.80 -51.45 -17.27
CA GLU A 14 16.97 -52.85 -16.85
C GLU A 14 16.30 -53.84 -17.82
N ARG A 15 15.15 -53.49 -18.38
CA ARG A 15 14.40 -54.36 -19.31
C ARG A 15 15.00 -54.44 -20.71
N LEU A 16 15.64 -53.35 -21.16
CA LEU A 16 16.24 -53.27 -22.50
C LEU A 16 17.42 -54.25 -22.70
N HIS A 17 18.05 -54.75 -21.64
CA HIS A 17 19.22 -55.64 -21.74
C HIS A 17 18.89 -57.03 -22.32
N ASN A 18 17.61 -57.41 -22.39
CA ASN A 18 17.15 -58.72 -22.88
C ASN A 18 15.93 -58.60 -23.83
N TRP A 19 15.98 -57.61 -24.72
CA TRP A 19 14.83 -57.18 -25.53
C TRP A 19 14.29 -58.22 -26.54
N LYS A 20 15.12 -59.11 -27.12
CA LYS A 20 14.68 -60.08 -28.16
C LYS A 20 13.59 -61.05 -27.65
N PRO A 21 13.79 -61.75 -26.51
CA PRO A 21 12.74 -62.53 -25.87
C PRO A 21 11.50 -61.71 -25.47
N GLU A 22 11.67 -60.44 -25.05
CA GLU A 22 10.55 -59.58 -24.66
C GLU A 22 9.68 -59.16 -25.84
N VAL A 23 10.26 -58.93 -27.03
CA VAL A 23 9.48 -58.67 -28.26
C VAL A 23 8.64 -59.88 -28.65
N GLU A 24 9.18 -61.10 -28.54
CA GLU A 24 8.46 -62.35 -28.81
C GLU A 24 7.37 -62.65 -27.75
N LEU A 25 7.67 -62.47 -26.46
CA LEU A 25 6.72 -62.64 -25.35
C LEU A 25 5.61 -61.58 -25.35
N ALA A 26 5.92 -60.36 -25.79
CA ALA A 26 4.96 -59.27 -25.85
C ALA A 26 4.04 -59.37 -27.07
N GLY A 27 4.20 -60.31 -28.01
CA GLY A 27 3.27 -60.47 -29.15
C GLY A 27 3.04 -59.19 -29.97
N VAL A 28 3.99 -58.24 -29.94
CA VAL A 28 3.87 -56.94 -30.62
C VAL A 28 4.59 -57.04 -31.96
N ASN A 29 3.85 -56.83 -33.05
CA ASN A 29 4.41 -56.95 -34.40
C ASN A 29 5.12 -55.67 -34.89
N THR A 30 5.33 -54.66 -34.03
CA THR A 30 5.99 -53.39 -34.38
C THR A 30 6.94 -52.88 -33.29
N LEU A 31 8.10 -52.37 -33.67
CA LEU A 31 9.11 -51.77 -32.78
C LEU A 31 8.61 -50.48 -32.10
N TYR A 32 7.82 -49.65 -32.78
CA TYR A 32 7.21 -48.45 -32.21
C TYR A 32 6.21 -48.81 -31.10
N GLY A 33 5.39 -49.85 -31.33
CA GLY A 33 4.45 -50.34 -30.32
C GLY A 33 5.15 -50.94 -29.11
N PHE A 34 6.26 -51.65 -29.34
CA PHE A 34 7.11 -52.20 -28.30
C PHE A 34 7.73 -51.10 -27.44
N LEU A 35 8.33 -50.07 -28.03
CA LEU A 35 8.92 -48.95 -27.27
C LEU A 35 7.87 -48.17 -26.47
N ALA A 36 6.68 -47.93 -27.06
CA ALA A 36 5.60 -47.23 -26.37
C ALA A 36 5.03 -48.03 -25.18
N SER A 37 4.91 -49.35 -25.31
CA SER A 37 4.45 -50.20 -24.21
C SER A 37 5.51 -50.32 -23.10
N MET A 38 6.80 -50.43 -23.45
CA MET A 38 7.90 -50.40 -22.49
C MET A 38 7.93 -49.09 -21.70
N ALA A 39 7.65 -47.97 -22.36
CA ALA A 39 7.66 -46.66 -21.72
C ALA A 39 6.57 -46.51 -20.63
N LEU A 40 5.40 -47.11 -20.84
CA LEU A 40 4.27 -47.01 -19.91
C LEU A 40 4.24 -48.11 -18.84
N ALA A 41 4.86 -49.26 -19.09
CA ALA A 41 4.83 -50.40 -18.16
C ALA A 41 5.28 -50.08 -16.72
N PRO A 42 6.36 -49.29 -16.48
CA PRO A 42 6.78 -48.91 -15.12
C PRO A 42 5.73 -48.05 -14.41
N VAL A 43 5.04 -47.16 -15.13
CA VAL A 43 4.01 -46.29 -14.54
C VAL A 43 2.78 -47.08 -14.15
N VAL A 44 2.35 -48.03 -14.99
CA VAL A 44 1.23 -48.92 -14.69
C VAL A 44 1.55 -49.79 -13.47
N GLN A 45 2.77 -50.32 -13.39
CA GLN A 45 3.20 -51.12 -12.24
C GLN A 45 3.28 -50.29 -10.95
N ALA A 46 3.77 -49.05 -11.01
CA ALA A 46 3.80 -48.15 -9.86
C ALA A 46 2.38 -47.77 -9.37
N ALA A 47 1.46 -47.52 -10.31
CA ALA A 47 0.06 -47.26 -9.99
C ALA A 47 -0.62 -48.47 -9.32
N VAL A 48 -0.37 -49.69 -9.81
CA VAL A 48 -0.91 -50.94 -9.23
C VAL A 48 -0.26 -51.29 -7.88
N ALA A 49 1.03 -50.94 -7.68
CA ALA A 49 1.77 -51.20 -6.44
C ALA A 49 1.49 -50.20 -5.30
N GLY A 50 0.57 -49.24 -5.51
CA GLY A 50 0.08 -48.33 -4.45
C GLY A 50 0.63 -46.90 -4.49
N ASP A 51 1.27 -46.45 -5.58
CA ASP A 51 1.73 -45.06 -5.77
C ASP A 51 1.09 -44.34 -6.98
N PRO A 52 -0.26 -44.28 -7.08
CA PRO A 52 -0.96 -43.80 -8.29
C PRO A 52 -0.82 -42.29 -8.52
N ILE A 53 -0.70 -41.49 -7.46
CA ILE A 53 -0.63 -40.03 -7.56
C ILE A 53 0.72 -39.61 -8.16
N ASN A 54 1.84 -40.15 -7.66
CA ASN A 54 3.16 -39.80 -8.19
C ASN A 54 3.39 -40.40 -9.58
N ALA A 55 2.89 -41.62 -9.84
CA ALA A 55 2.89 -42.22 -11.17
C ALA A 55 2.16 -41.35 -12.20
N THR A 56 0.99 -40.81 -11.84
CA THR A 56 0.21 -39.92 -12.70
C THR A 56 0.88 -38.57 -12.89
N LEU A 57 1.41 -37.96 -11.82
CA LEU A 57 2.12 -36.68 -11.89
C LEU A 57 3.40 -36.77 -12.72
N ALA A 58 4.17 -37.84 -12.59
CA ALA A 58 5.35 -38.10 -13.41
C ALA A 58 4.96 -38.25 -14.89
N MET A 59 3.88 -39.00 -15.19
CA MET A 59 3.38 -39.15 -16.56
C MET A 59 2.92 -37.82 -17.16
N VAL A 60 2.15 -37.02 -16.41
CA VAL A 60 1.68 -35.70 -16.87
C VAL A 60 2.84 -34.73 -17.08
N GLY A 61 3.85 -34.73 -16.20
CA GLY A 61 5.06 -33.90 -16.34
C GLY A 61 5.90 -34.26 -17.58
N VAL A 62 5.91 -35.54 -17.98
CA VAL A 62 6.62 -36.01 -19.17
C VAL A 62 5.78 -35.77 -20.44
N ALA A 63 4.52 -36.22 -20.49
CA ALA A 63 3.69 -36.20 -21.70
C ALA A 63 2.94 -34.87 -21.97
N GLY A 64 2.84 -33.97 -20.98
CA GLY A 64 2.10 -32.70 -21.09
C GLY A 64 0.59 -32.83 -20.85
N ALA A 65 -0.12 -31.70 -20.67
CA ALA A 65 -1.46 -31.66 -20.05
C ALA A 65 -2.60 -32.29 -20.88
N VAL A 66 -2.65 -32.09 -22.21
CA VAL A 66 -3.81 -32.54 -23.01
C VAL A 66 -3.77 -34.04 -23.33
N GLY A 67 -2.58 -34.59 -23.62
CA GLY A 67 -2.40 -36.01 -23.90
C GLY A 67 -2.10 -36.86 -22.66
N GLY A 68 -1.47 -36.28 -21.63
CA GLY A 68 -1.18 -36.93 -20.36
C GLY A 68 -2.44 -37.32 -19.58
N ASN A 69 -3.51 -36.52 -19.66
CA ASN A 69 -4.79 -36.83 -19.01
C ASN A 69 -5.48 -38.07 -19.60
N LEU A 70 -5.42 -38.26 -20.93
CA LEU A 70 -6.00 -39.43 -21.61
C LEU A 70 -5.22 -40.71 -21.29
N LEU A 71 -3.89 -40.61 -21.21
CA LEU A 71 -3.04 -41.74 -20.82
C LEU A 71 -3.21 -42.08 -19.32
N ALA A 72 -3.31 -41.06 -18.47
CA ALA A 72 -3.61 -41.22 -17.04
C ALA A 72 -4.99 -41.89 -16.83
N GLU A 73 -6.02 -41.48 -17.56
CA GLU A 73 -7.35 -42.10 -17.52
C GLU A 73 -7.29 -43.58 -17.92
N GLN A 74 -6.49 -43.91 -18.94
CA GLN A 74 -6.31 -45.30 -19.37
C GLN A 74 -5.52 -46.15 -18.35
N VAL A 75 -4.49 -45.57 -17.73
CA VAL A 75 -3.75 -46.24 -16.64
C VAL A 75 -4.67 -46.48 -15.43
N GLN A 76 -5.53 -45.52 -15.10
CA GLN A 76 -6.54 -45.68 -14.05
C GLN A 76 -7.50 -46.84 -14.38
N ARG A 77 -7.98 -46.93 -15.63
CA ARG A 77 -8.86 -48.04 -16.07
C ARG A 77 -8.19 -49.41 -15.99
N TRP A 78 -6.88 -49.51 -16.21
CA TRP A 78 -6.13 -50.76 -16.04
C TRP A 78 -5.92 -51.10 -14.56
N GLN A 79 -5.69 -50.09 -13.71
CA GLN A 79 -5.63 -50.26 -12.26
C GLN A 79 -6.96 -50.80 -11.70
N ASP A 80 -8.09 -50.26 -12.15
CA ASP A 80 -9.43 -50.66 -11.70
C ASP A 80 -9.78 -52.13 -12.07
N LYS A 81 -9.10 -52.69 -13.08
CA LYS A 81 -9.26 -54.10 -13.51
C LYS A 81 -8.39 -55.11 -12.73
N GLY A 82 -7.61 -54.65 -11.74
CA GLY A 82 -6.92 -55.53 -10.78
C GLY A 82 -5.63 -56.18 -11.28
N GLY A 83 -5.02 -55.69 -12.36
CA GLY A 83 -3.72 -56.18 -12.83
C GLY A 83 -3.16 -55.39 -14.01
N ALA A 84 -1.82 -55.39 -14.17
CA ALA A 84 -1.19 -54.83 -15.35
C ALA A 84 -1.52 -55.69 -16.58
N PRO A 85 -2.08 -55.12 -17.67
CA PRO A 85 -2.36 -55.88 -18.88
C PRO A 85 -1.07 -56.45 -19.50
N PRO A 86 -1.14 -57.56 -20.26
CA PRO A 86 0.00 -58.05 -21.03
C PRO A 86 0.56 -56.96 -21.94
N ALA A 87 1.90 -56.95 -22.14
CA ALA A 87 2.57 -55.97 -22.99
C ALA A 87 2.00 -55.94 -24.43
N ALA A 88 1.51 -57.10 -24.91
CA ALA A 88 0.82 -57.28 -26.19
C ALA A 88 -0.44 -56.44 -26.35
N GLU A 89 -1.29 -56.50 -25.33
CA GLU A 89 -2.59 -55.85 -25.31
C GLU A 89 -2.43 -54.34 -25.16
N THR A 90 -1.46 -53.94 -24.33
CA THR A 90 -1.02 -52.55 -24.17
C THR A 90 -0.52 -51.98 -25.49
N ALA A 91 0.46 -52.62 -26.14
CA ALA A 91 1.02 -52.13 -27.39
C ALA A 91 -0.02 -52.04 -28.51
N SER A 92 -0.89 -53.05 -28.65
CA SER A 92 -1.94 -53.06 -29.68
C SER A 92 -2.95 -51.94 -29.49
N PHE A 93 -3.41 -51.72 -28.25
CA PHE A 93 -4.31 -50.61 -27.92
C PHE A 93 -3.67 -49.25 -28.22
N LEU A 94 -2.41 -49.05 -27.83
CA LEU A 94 -1.73 -47.76 -28.01
C LEU A 94 -1.44 -47.47 -29.48
N LEU A 95 -1.11 -48.49 -30.28
CA LEU A 95 -0.94 -48.36 -31.72
C LEU A 95 -2.24 -47.97 -32.43
N GLU A 96 -3.37 -48.57 -32.03
CA GLU A 96 -4.69 -48.20 -32.55
C GLU A 96 -5.04 -46.74 -32.22
N LYS A 97 -4.86 -46.33 -30.96
CA LYS A 97 -5.13 -44.96 -30.50
C LYS A 97 -4.17 -43.94 -31.10
N ALA A 98 -2.89 -44.26 -31.22
CA ALA A 98 -1.90 -43.40 -31.86
C ALA A 98 -2.24 -43.21 -33.34
N ARG A 99 -2.75 -44.22 -34.06
CA ARG A 99 -3.21 -44.08 -35.45
C ARG A 99 -4.49 -43.22 -35.56
N GLY A 100 -5.39 -43.31 -34.59
CA GLY A 100 -6.68 -42.60 -34.58
C GLY A 100 -6.68 -41.18 -34.01
N SER A 101 -5.69 -40.78 -33.20
CA SER A 101 -5.60 -39.44 -32.58
C SER A 101 -4.20 -38.84 -32.71
N VAL A 102 -4.15 -37.59 -33.17
CA VAL A 102 -2.91 -36.81 -33.33
C VAL A 102 -2.36 -36.40 -31.96
N GLU A 103 -3.24 -36.09 -31.02
CA GLU A 103 -2.91 -35.64 -29.66
C GLU A 103 -2.27 -36.76 -28.84
N ILE A 104 -2.83 -37.98 -28.91
CA ILE A 104 -2.28 -39.16 -28.25
C ILE A 104 -0.93 -39.55 -28.86
N ARG A 105 -0.80 -39.44 -30.18
CA ARG A 105 0.48 -39.69 -30.88
C ARG A 105 1.57 -38.70 -30.47
N GLN A 106 1.25 -37.41 -30.38
CA GLN A 106 2.19 -36.39 -29.91
C GLN A 106 2.62 -36.63 -28.45
N ALA A 107 1.70 -37.11 -27.60
CA ALA A 107 2.03 -37.49 -26.22
C ALA A 107 3.01 -38.67 -26.17
N PHE A 108 2.83 -39.68 -27.03
CA PHE A 108 3.79 -40.79 -27.15
C PHE A 108 5.13 -40.34 -27.70
N ASP A 109 5.16 -39.51 -28.74
CA ASP A 109 6.39 -38.99 -29.30
C ASP A 109 7.19 -38.21 -28.23
N ALA A 110 6.51 -37.35 -27.46
CA ALA A 110 7.13 -36.60 -26.36
C ALA A 110 7.67 -37.52 -25.25
N LEU A 111 6.94 -38.58 -24.93
CA LEU A 111 7.31 -39.56 -23.92
C LEU A 111 8.53 -40.40 -24.34
N LEU A 112 8.56 -40.89 -25.59
CA LEU A 112 9.69 -41.62 -26.16
C LEU A 112 10.97 -40.77 -26.21
N LEU A 113 10.85 -39.47 -26.48
CA LEU A 113 11.98 -38.54 -26.54
C LEU A 113 12.49 -38.13 -25.15
N LYS A 114 11.61 -37.72 -24.24
CA LYS A 114 12.02 -37.29 -22.89
C LYS A 114 12.62 -38.42 -22.05
N LEU A 115 12.17 -39.66 -22.29
CA LEU A 115 12.74 -40.84 -21.66
C LEU A 115 13.98 -41.37 -22.41
N GLU A 116 14.37 -40.75 -23.53
CA GLU A 116 15.54 -41.11 -24.35
C GLU A 116 15.50 -42.57 -24.84
N LEU A 117 14.31 -43.12 -25.08
CA LEU A 117 14.11 -44.56 -25.23
C LEU A 117 14.70 -45.14 -26.50
N SER A 118 14.66 -44.38 -27.59
CA SER A 118 15.30 -44.74 -28.85
C SER A 118 16.82 -44.85 -28.72
N GLN A 119 17.43 -43.94 -27.96
CA GLN A 119 18.86 -43.93 -27.70
C GLN A 119 19.25 -45.08 -26.76
N MET A 120 18.49 -45.27 -25.67
CA MET A 120 18.71 -46.38 -24.73
C MET A 120 18.58 -47.75 -25.40
N ALA A 121 17.57 -47.92 -26.27
CA ALA A 121 17.41 -49.14 -27.04
C ALA A 121 18.63 -49.40 -27.93
N GLN A 122 19.07 -48.44 -28.73
CA GLN A 122 20.23 -48.61 -29.61
C GLN A 122 21.54 -48.92 -28.86
N VAL A 123 21.77 -48.31 -27.69
CA VAL A 123 22.96 -48.60 -26.87
C VAL A 123 22.94 -50.04 -26.35
N GLY A 124 21.75 -50.60 -26.05
CA GLY A 124 21.57 -51.98 -25.60
C GLY A 124 21.64 -53.06 -26.70
N LEU A 125 21.62 -52.67 -27.98
CA LEU A 125 21.69 -53.59 -29.12
C LEU A 125 23.12 -53.98 -29.49
N SER A 126 23.31 -55.21 -29.99
CA SER A 126 24.56 -55.64 -30.63
C SER A 126 24.82 -54.83 -31.92
N GLU A 127 26.09 -54.67 -32.34
CA GLU A 127 26.43 -53.88 -33.54
C GLU A 127 25.67 -54.33 -34.80
N ASN A 128 25.43 -55.64 -34.96
CA ASN A 128 24.70 -56.19 -36.11
C ASN A 128 23.19 -55.90 -36.06
N ASP A 129 22.59 -55.72 -34.88
CA ASP A 129 21.15 -55.49 -34.73
C ASP A 129 20.78 -54.00 -34.80
N ARG A 130 21.74 -53.09 -34.53
CA ARG A 130 21.51 -51.62 -34.47
C ARG A 130 20.99 -51.05 -35.78
N GLU A 131 21.58 -51.46 -36.90
CA GLU A 131 21.25 -50.90 -38.21
C GLU A 131 19.91 -51.43 -38.74
N TRP A 132 19.60 -52.71 -38.47
CA TRP A 132 18.28 -53.28 -38.74
C TRP A 132 17.19 -52.59 -37.90
N PHE A 133 17.39 -52.48 -36.59
CA PHE A 133 16.42 -51.85 -35.67
C PHE A 133 16.14 -50.40 -36.05
N ARG A 134 17.17 -49.63 -36.40
CA ARG A 134 17.04 -48.23 -36.83
C ARG A 134 16.18 -48.13 -38.09
N ARG A 135 16.48 -48.96 -39.11
CA ARG A 135 15.76 -48.94 -40.38
C ARG A 135 14.29 -49.31 -40.20
N GLU A 136 14.03 -50.37 -39.44
CA GLU A 136 12.68 -50.89 -39.22
C GLU A 136 11.83 -49.91 -38.39
N LEU A 137 12.38 -49.35 -37.30
CA LEU A 137 11.70 -48.35 -36.48
C LEU A 137 11.40 -47.07 -37.27
N GLN A 138 12.33 -46.61 -38.11
CA GLN A 138 12.12 -45.43 -38.96
C GLN A 138 11.01 -45.64 -40.00
N GLN A 139 10.86 -46.86 -40.52
CA GLN A 139 9.79 -47.23 -41.43
C GLN A 139 8.43 -47.23 -40.73
N GLU A 140 8.36 -47.79 -39.52
CA GLU A 140 7.13 -47.80 -38.72
C GLU A 140 6.69 -46.41 -38.26
N LEU A 141 7.62 -45.57 -37.81
CA LEU A 141 7.36 -44.17 -37.43
C LEU A 141 6.73 -43.37 -38.57
N ARG A 142 7.17 -43.60 -39.81
CA ARG A 142 6.54 -43.03 -41.01
C ARG A 142 5.13 -43.59 -41.23
N GLY A 143 4.95 -44.91 -41.04
CA GLY A 143 3.65 -45.58 -41.18
C GLY A 143 2.58 -45.08 -40.20
N VAL A 144 2.98 -44.63 -39.01
CA VAL A 144 2.08 -43.97 -38.04
C VAL A 144 2.11 -42.45 -38.13
N ASN A 145 2.76 -41.86 -39.14
CA ASN A 145 2.90 -40.41 -39.33
C ASN A 145 3.33 -39.69 -38.02
N SER A 146 4.34 -40.27 -37.36
CA SER A 146 5.01 -39.71 -36.18
C SER A 146 5.92 -38.54 -36.57
N SER A 147 6.13 -37.62 -35.64
CA SER A 147 7.02 -36.48 -35.81
C SER A 147 8.49 -36.82 -35.52
N ILE A 148 8.79 -38.02 -35.02
CA ILE A 148 10.15 -38.46 -34.69
C ILE A 148 10.91 -38.87 -35.96
N VAL A 149 12.12 -38.31 -36.12
CA VAL A 149 13.11 -38.72 -37.13
C VAL A 149 14.37 -39.19 -36.43
N ILE A 150 14.90 -40.32 -36.87
CA ILE A 150 16.13 -40.93 -36.38
C ILE A 150 17.23 -40.64 -37.41
N ASP A 151 18.30 -39.97 -36.98
CA ASP A 151 19.41 -39.60 -37.86
C ASP A 151 20.46 -40.71 -38.04
N ALA A 152 21.46 -40.47 -38.91
CA ALA A 152 22.55 -41.42 -39.18
C ALA A 152 23.48 -41.67 -37.97
N SER A 153 23.47 -40.78 -36.97
CA SER A 153 24.23 -40.94 -35.71
C SER A 153 23.49 -41.78 -34.67
N GLY A 154 22.21 -42.11 -34.93
CA GLY A 154 21.36 -42.88 -34.03
C GLY A 154 20.58 -42.03 -33.02
N GLN A 155 20.63 -40.70 -33.11
CA GLN A 155 19.86 -39.81 -32.26
C GLN A 155 18.45 -39.59 -32.83
N ALA A 156 17.44 -39.57 -31.95
CA ALA A 156 16.05 -39.29 -32.32
C ALA A 156 15.69 -37.84 -31.97
N GLY A 157 15.06 -37.13 -32.91
CA GLY A 157 14.57 -35.76 -32.73
C GLY A 157 13.21 -35.52 -33.39
N VAL A 158 12.50 -34.48 -32.98
CA VAL A 158 11.22 -34.07 -33.61
C VAL A 158 11.51 -33.29 -34.89
N ALA A 159 11.02 -33.77 -36.03
CA ALA A 159 10.97 -32.99 -37.27
C ALA A 159 9.61 -32.29 -37.39
N LEU A 160 9.62 -30.96 -37.34
CA LEU A 160 8.49 -30.12 -37.74
C LEU A 160 8.50 -30.03 -39.28
N GLY A 161 7.41 -30.44 -39.92
CA GLY A 161 7.28 -30.47 -41.38
C GLY A 161 7.59 -29.14 -42.08
N HIS A 162 8.31 -29.27 -43.20
CA HIS A 162 8.44 -28.37 -44.36
C HIS A 162 8.34 -26.86 -44.13
N SER A 163 9.28 -26.28 -43.38
CA SER A 163 9.82 -24.95 -43.68
C SER A 163 11.13 -24.77 -42.90
N ALA A 164 12.24 -24.69 -43.63
CA ALA A 164 13.53 -24.32 -43.07
C ALA A 164 13.43 -22.85 -42.63
N ALA A 165 13.33 -22.61 -41.32
CA ALA A 165 13.49 -21.29 -40.75
C ALA A 165 14.97 -20.91 -40.83
N ALA A 166 15.28 -19.95 -41.67
CA ALA A 166 16.59 -19.30 -41.72
C ALA A 166 16.86 -18.59 -40.40
N GLY A 167 17.76 -19.16 -39.59
CA GLY A 167 18.46 -18.51 -38.49
C GLY A 167 19.93 -18.35 -38.85
N ALA A 168 20.59 -17.33 -38.30
CA ALA A 168 21.79 -16.66 -38.80
C ALA A 168 23.08 -17.47 -39.06
N TYR A 169 23.08 -18.80 -38.90
CA TYR A 169 24.18 -19.68 -39.32
C TYR A 169 23.64 -21.07 -39.69
N GLY A 170 23.24 -21.27 -40.95
CA GLY A 170 22.77 -22.56 -41.46
C GLY A 170 23.37 -22.89 -42.82
N ILE A 171 24.05 -24.05 -42.92
CA ILE A 171 24.43 -24.66 -44.19
C ILE A 171 23.26 -25.54 -44.63
N ALA A 172 22.71 -25.29 -45.83
CA ALA A 172 21.73 -26.16 -46.48
C ALA A 172 22.45 -27.04 -47.49
N ILE A 173 22.32 -28.37 -47.37
CA ILE A 173 22.69 -29.31 -48.43
C ILE A 173 21.38 -29.91 -48.97
N ASN A 174 21.14 -29.72 -50.26
CA ASN A 174 20.01 -30.32 -50.98
C ASN A 174 20.57 -31.05 -52.21
N GLY A 175 20.51 -32.39 -52.22
CA GLY A 175 20.80 -33.23 -53.39
C GLY A 175 21.87 -34.30 -53.19
N ASP A 176 21.70 -35.42 -53.91
CA ASP A 176 22.51 -36.64 -53.90
C ASP A 176 24.01 -36.38 -54.09
N VAL A 177 24.84 -36.92 -53.19
CA VAL A 177 26.30 -36.79 -53.25
C VAL A 177 26.88 -37.98 -54.02
N ALA A 178 26.96 -37.84 -55.34
CA ALA A 178 27.87 -38.63 -56.17
C ALA A 178 28.89 -37.69 -56.82
N HIS A 179 30.14 -37.80 -56.37
CA HIS A 179 31.37 -37.31 -57.01
C HIS A 179 31.37 -35.88 -57.60
N SER A 180 31.99 -34.93 -56.88
CA SER A 180 33.08 -34.05 -57.36
C SER A 180 33.15 -32.72 -56.57
N LEU A 181 34.39 -32.27 -56.34
CA LEU A 181 34.85 -31.01 -55.74
C LEU A 181 33.81 -29.86 -55.63
N ILE A 182 33.57 -29.38 -54.41
CA ILE A 182 32.87 -28.11 -54.14
C ILE A 182 33.92 -26.99 -54.10
N ALA A 183 33.86 -26.08 -55.07
CA ALA A 183 34.47 -24.76 -54.97
C ALA A 183 33.57 -23.85 -54.13
N ILE A 184 34.10 -23.32 -53.02
CA ILE A 184 33.39 -22.37 -52.16
C ILE A 184 33.40 -21.00 -52.84
N TYR A 185 32.27 -20.56 -53.36
CA TYR A 185 32.05 -19.15 -53.70
C TYR A 185 31.49 -18.44 -52.47
N VAL A 186 32.33 -17.61 -51.83
CA VAL A 186 31.88 -16.61 -50.87
C VAL A 186 31.29 -15.44 -51.66
N GLN A 187 29.97 -15.43 -51.87
CA GLN A 187 29.28 -14.19 -52.19
C GLN A 187 29.04 -13.44 -50.89
N GLN A 188 29.63 -12.25 -50.78
CA GLN A 188 29.20 -11.28 -49.78
C GLN A 188 27.70 -11.02 -49.99
N ALA A 189 26.91 -11.21 -48.93
CA ALA A 189 25.53 -10.74 -48.92
C ALA A 189 25.53 -9.24 -49.27
N PRO A 190 24.57 -8.74 -50.07
CA PRO A 190 24.44 -7.31 -50.26
C PRO A 190 24.31 -6.67 -48.88
N GLN A 191 25.16 -5.68 -48.58
CA GLN A 191 25.04 -4.92 -47.35
C GLN A 191 23.62 -4.37 -47.29
N ALA A 192 22.86 -4.77 -46.28
CA ALA A 192 21.63 -4.08 -45.94
C ALA A 192 21.99 -2.57 -45.84
N PRO A 193 21.16 -1.66 -46.38
CA PRO A 193 21.41 -0.23 -46.23
C PRO A 193 21.68 0.02 -44.76
N GLN A 194 22.81 0.66 -44.45
CA GLN A 194 23.28 0.91 -43.10
C GLN A 194 22.13 1.60 -42.35
N ALA A 195 21.38 0.83 -41.57
CA ALA A 195 20.18 1.32 -40.94
C ALA A 195 20.62 2.41 -39.98
N ASP A 196 20.01 3.59 -40.08
CA ASP A 196 20.34 4.72 -39.23
C ASP A 196 19.75 4.48 -37.83
N TYR A 197 20.46 3.68 -37.03
CA TYR A 197 20.09 3.36 -35.65
C TYR A 197 20.06 4.60 -34.77
N GLU A 198 20.84 5.63 -35.08
CA GLU A 198 20.90 6.88 -34.34
C GLU A 198 19.60 7.69 -34.57
N ALA A 199 19.19 7.87 -35.82
CA ALA A 199 17.90 8.49 -36.13
C ALA A 199 16.70 7.66 -35.62
N ALA A 200 16.79 6.32 -35.64
CA ALA A 200 15.77 5.45 -35.06
C ALA A 200 15.67 5.61 -33.54
N LEU A 201 16.81 5.69 -32.85
CA LEU A 201 16.90 5.94 -31.41
C LEU A 201 16.31 7.30 -31.05
N GLU A 202 16.61 8.36 -31.81
CA GLU A 202 16.02 9.68 -31.60
C GLU A 202 14.50 9.66 -31.72
N ARG A 203 13.95 9.00 -32.76
CA ARG A 203 12.49 8.86 -32.93
C ARG A 203 11.86 8.11 -31.76
N TYR A 204 12.49 7.02 -31.33
CA TYR A 204 12.05 6.22 -30.19
C TYR A 204 12.04 7.03 -28.88
N VAL A 205 13.16 7.70 -28.56
CA VAL A 205 13.32 8.51 -27.36
C VAL A 205 12.35 9.70 -27.34
N ARG A 206 12.16 10.36 -28.49
CA ARG A 206 11.17 11.44 -28.64
C ARG A 206 9.76 10.94 -28.34
N HIS A 207 9.38 9.79 -28.89
CA HIS A 207 8.09 9.16 -28.62
C HIS A 207 7.90 8.87 -27.12
N LEU A 208 8.90 8.31 -26.44
CA LEU A 208 8.83 8.04 -25.00
C LEU A 208 8.69 9.32 -24.18
N ARG A 209 9.43 10.39 -24.53
CA ARG A 209 9.31 11.69 -23.87
C ARG A 209 7.90 12.26 -24.00
N THR A 210 7.33 12.25 -25.20
CA THR A 210 5.98 12.80 -25.44
C THR A 210 4.89 11.99 -24.75
N THR A 211 5.01 10.66 -24.72
CA THR A 211 3.98 9.78 -24.13
C THR A 211 4.05 9.66 -22.61
N ARG A 212 5.21 9.95 -22.00
CA ARG A 212 5.45 9.79 -20.55
C ARG A 212 5.67 11.10 -19.80
N SER A 213 5.74 12.25 -20.48
CA SER A 213 5.99 13.55 -19.85
C SER A 213 4.84 14.02 -18.95
N ILE A 214 3.60 13.70 -19.30
CA ILE A 214 2.40 14.15 -18.59
C ILE A 214 1.98 13.09 -17.58
N LEU A 215 1.64 13.52 -16.36
CA LEU A 215 1.05 12.65 -15.35
C LEU A 215 -0.31 12.12 -15.85
N ASN A 216 -0.32 10.87 -16.28
CA ASN A 216 -1.54 10.18 -16.70
C ASN A 216 -2.11 9.37 -15.54
N LEU A 217 -3.18 9.87 -14.94
CA LEU A 217 -3.93 9.14 -13.91
C LEU A 217 -4.81 8.10 -14.59
N ARG A 218 -4.52 6.81 -14.37
CA ARG A 218 -5.38 5.73 -14.86
C ARG A 218 -6.80 5.94 -14.32
N GLY A 219 -7.74 6.09 -15.24
CA GLY A 219 -9.17 6.29 -14.98
C GLY A 219 -9.61 7.75 -14.70
N ILE A 220 -8.69 8.66 -14.40
CA ILE A 220 -9.02 10.08 -14.21
C ILE A 220 -8.48 10.83 -15.41
N ARG A 221 -9.11 10.63 -16.57
CA ARG A 221 -8.68 11.23 -17.86
C ARG A 221 -9.39 12.56 -18.19
N SER A 222 -10.33 13.00 -17.36
CA SER A 222 -11.19 14.17 -17.60
C SER A 222 -10.63 15.50 -17.03
N PHE A 223 -9.31 15.70 -17.09
CA PHE A 223 -8.66 16.93 -16.59
C PHE A 223 -7.82 17.56 -17.71
N GLN A 224 -8.46 18.06 -18.76
CA GLN A 224 -7.84 19.01 -19.69
C GLN A 224 -8.23 20.43 -19.24
N PRO A 225 -7.42 21.02 -18.34
CA PRO A 225 -6.32 21.82 -18.88
C PRO A 225 -4.98 21.68 -18.13
N LEU A 226 -4.90 20.87 -17.07
CA LEU A 226 -3.70 20.76 -16.23
C LEU A 226 -2.73 19.71 -16.77
N SER A 227 -1.85 20.13 -17.70
CA SER A 227 -0.71 19.33 -18.12
C SER A 227 0.42 19.42 -17.09
N ILE A 228 0.34 18.60 -16.04
CA ILE A 228 1.37 18.51 -15.01
C ILE A 228 2.48 17.59 -15.50
N GLU A 229 3.71 18.11 -15.56
CA GLU A 229 4.89 17.29 -15.85
C GLU A 229 5.14 16.28 -14.72
N LEU A 230 5.24 15.00 -15.08
CA LEU A 230 5.43 13.90 -14.14
C LEU A 230 6.65 14.09 -13.24
N GLU A 231 7.76 14.64 -13.75
CA GLU A 231 8.97 14.86 -12.94
C GLU A 231 8.80 15.93 -11.86
N HIS A 232 7.90 16.88 -12.05
CA HIS A 232 7.67 17.97 -11.11
C HIS A 232 6.76 17.55 -9.95
N SER A 233 5.99 16.47 -10.09
CA SER A 233 5.08 15.97 -9.05
C SER A 233 5.46 14.58 -8.50
N TYR A 234 6.47 13.92 -9.08
CA TYR A 234 6.87 12.57 -8.65
C TYR A 234 7.58 12.59 -7.30
N ILE A 235 7.07 11.77 -6.37
CA ILE A 235 7.71 11.48 -5.08
C ILE A 235 8.33 10.10 -5.09
N THR A 236 9.53 10.01 -4.51
CA THR A 236 10.31 8.77 -4.46
C THR A 236 9.60 7.69 -3.66
N LEU A 237 9.27 6.58 -4.33
CA LEU A 237 8.67 5.42 -3.68
C LEU A 237 9.71 4.67 -2.85
N ARG A 238 9.28 4.18 -1.68
CA ARG A 238 10.11 3.41 -0.75
C ARG A 238 9.59 2.00 -0.60
N ALA A 239 10.51 1.07 -0.40
CA ALA A 239 10.21 -0.34 -0.29
C ALA A 239 11.14 -1.04 0.71
N LEU A 240 10.74 -2.25 1.10
CA LEU A 240 11.59 -3.13 1.91
C LEU A 240 12.76 -3.69 1.12
N ASP A 241 13.88 -3.97 1.80
CA ASP A 241 14.97 -4.74 1.19
C ASP A 241 14.48 -6.16 0.83
N PRO A 242 14.83 -6.69 -0.36
CA PRO A 242 14.36 -7.99 -0.81
C PRO A 242 14.67 -9.20 0.09
N GLU A 243 15.87 -9.25 0.71
CA GLU A 243 16.25 -10.37 1.59
C GLU A 243 15.36 -10.48 2.83
N ARG A 244 14.72 -9.35 3.18
CA ARG A 244 13.84 -9.21 4.35
C ARG A 244 12.38 -9.36 3.97
N THR A 245 12.03 -8.92 2.75
CA THR A 245 10.71 -9.14 2.15
C THR A 245 10.37 -10.64 2.15
N GLU A 246 11.31 -11.52 1.79
CA GLU A 246 11.05 -12.97 1.85
C GLU A 246 10.75 -13.52 3.26
N ARG A 247 11.45 -13.01 4.29
CA ARG A 247 11.17 -13.39 5.69
C ARG A 247 9.82 -12.88 6.16
N ALA A 248 9.46 -11.65 5.82
CA ALA A 248 8.17 -11.06 6.17
C ALA A 248 7.00 -11.74 5.41
N LEU A 249 7.20 -12.09 4.14
CA LEU A 249 6.24 -12.83 3.33
C LEU A 249 5.98 -14.24 3.89
N ALA A 250 7.02 -14.90 4.43
CA ALA A 250 6.90 -16.21 5.09
C ALA A 250 6.16 -16.15 6.44
N ALA A 251 6.26 -15.03 7.17
CA ALA A 251 5.64 -14.85 8.48
C ALA A 251 4.15 -14.45 8.43
N THR A 252 3.62 -14.05 7.27
CA THR A 252 2.30 -13.41 7.16
C THR A 252 1.37 -14.17 6.20
N LYS A 253 0.27 -14.75 6.71
CA LYS A 253 -0.86 -15.27 5.90
C LYS A 253 -1.98 -14.22 5.82
N GLY A 254 -2.43 -13.88 4.61
CA GLY A 254 -3.68 -13.13 4.38
C GLY A 254 -3.60 -11.61 4.18
N ARG A 255 -4.80 -11.02 4.02
CA ARG A 255 -5.19 -9.81 3.24
C ARG A 255 -4.55 -8.44 3.56
N ALA A 256 -3.59 -8.31 4.49
CA ALA A 256 -3.00 -7.00 4.85
C ALA A 256 -1.48 -7.07 5.10
N ARG A 257 -0.74 -7.70 4.18
CA ARG A 257 0.73 -7.84 4.26
C ARG A 257 1.45 -6.50 4.44
N THR A 258 1.01 -5.42 3.79
CA THR A 258 1.63 -4.08 3.88
C THR A 258 1.53 -3.48 5.30
N ALA A 259 0.40 -3.65 5.98
CA ALA A 259 0.21 -3.17 7.36
C ALA A 259 0.96 -4.03 8.39
N ALA A 260 0.98 -5.36 8.19
CA ALA A 260 1.77 -6.28 9.01
C ALA A 260 3.29 -6.02 8.86
N ILE A 261 3.73 -5.73 7.63
CA ILE A 261 5.10 -5.29 7.31
C ILE A 261 5.42 -3.97 8.01
N ALA A 262 4.52 -2.98 7.97
CA ALA A 262 4.71 -1.70 8.67
C ALA A 262 4.85 -1.88 10.20
N GLN A 263 4.06 -2.77 10.81
CA GLN A 263 4.19 -3.09 12.24
C GLN A 263 5.48 -3.82 12.60
N LEU A 264 5.99 -4.69 11.71
CA LEU A 264 7.29 -5.33 11.88
C LEU A 264 8.43 -4.31 11.82
N LEU A 265 8.36 -3.35 10.88
CA LEU A 265 9.31 -2.25 10.74
C LEU A 265 9.40 -1.36 11.99
N GLU A 266 8.26 -1.05 12.62
CA GLU A 266 8.22 -0.25 13.86
C GLU A 266 8.89 -0.97 15.03
N LYS A 267 8.82 -2.30 15.10
CA LYS A 267 9.45 -3.10 16.16
C LYS A 267 10.96 -3.22 16.00
N GLU A 268 11.46 -3.27 14.76
CA GLU A 268 12.87 -3.57 14.46
C GLU A 268 13.72 -2.32 14.12
N GLN A 269 13.13 -1.11 14.13
CA GLN A 269 13.82 0.17 13.83
C GLN A 269 14.53 0.20 12.47
N GLU A 270 14.00 -0.50 11.46
CA GLU A 270 14.67 -0.62 10.16
C GLU A 270 14.35 0.56 9.22
N LYS A 271 15.32 0.94 8.36
CA LYS A 271 15.18 2.08 7.44
C LYS A 271 14.70 1.62 6.05
N PRO A 272 13.54 2.10 5.56
CA PRO A 272 13.09 1.88 4.18
C PRO A 272 14.09 2.40 3.14
N LEU A 273 14.17 1.72 1.98
CA LEU A 273 15.05 2.12 0.88
C LEU A 273 14.26 2.69 -0.31
N PRO A 274 14.74 3.77 -0.95
CA PRO A 274 14.25 4.21 -2.25
C PRO A 274 14.35 3.11 -3.32
N LEU A 275 13.34 2.98 -4.18
CA LEU A 275 13.35 1.99 -5.27
C LEU A 275 14.54 2.14 -6.22
N GLN A 276 15.00 3.38 -6.45
CA GLN A 276 16.15 3.67 -7.29
C GLN A 276 17.43 3.03 -6.71
N GLN A 277 17.58 3.00 -5.38
CA GLN A 277 18.70 2.33 -4.72
C GLN A 277 18.60 0.80 -4.87
N LEU A 278 17.39 0.25 -4.77
CA LEU A 278 17.16 -1.19 -4.99
C LEU A 278 17.45 -1.60 -6.42
N LEU A 279 17.07 -0.79 -7.41
CA LEU A 279 17.43 -0.98 -8.83
C LEU A 279 18.93 -0.85 -9.10
N ALA A 280 19.63 -0.03 -8.31
CA ALA A 280 21.09 0.05 -8.37
C ALA A 280 21.75 -1.22 -7.81
N LYS A 281 21.17 -1.81 -6.76
CA LYS A 281 21.69 -3.00 -6.07
C LYS A 281 21.36 -4.31 -6.82
N HIS A 282 20.21 -4.40 -7.47
CA HIS A 282 19.69 -5.65 -8.05
C HIS A 282 19.44 -5.52 -9.55
N LYS A 283 20.03 -6.43 -10.34
CA LYS A 283 19.81 -6.49 -11.81
C LYS A 283 18.39 -6.93 -12.20
N ARG A 284 17.69 -7.61 -11.30
CA ARG A 284 16.39 -8.27 -11.53
C ARG A 284 15.51 -8.05 -10.30
N LEU A 285 14.53 -7.17 -10.42
CA LEU A 285 13.69 -6.74 -9.31
C LEU A 285 12.21 -6.94 -9.63
N VAL A 286 11.47 -7.52 -8.70
CA VAL A 286 10.00 -7.54 -8.70
C VAL A 286 9.52 -6.59 -7.62
N VAL A 287 8.73 -5.59 -8.02
CA VAL A 287 8.15 -4.59 -7.13
C VAL A 287 6.68 -4.91 -6.90
N LEU A 288 6.37 -5.30 -5.67
CA LEU A 288 5.02 -5.60 -5.21
C LEU A 288 4.40 -4.38 -4.54
N GLY A 289 3.10 -4.18 -4.73
CA GLY A 289 2.37 -3.15 -3.99
C GLY A 289 0.89 -3.20 -4.22
N ASP A 290 0.12 -2.61 -3.31
CA ASP A 290 -1.33 -2.54 -3.40
C ASP A 290 -1.79 -1.68 -4.59
N PRO A 291 -3.05 -1.76 -5.03
CA PRO A 291 -3.57 -0.90 -6.08
C PRO A 291 -3.39 0.59 -5.74
N GLY A 292 -3.08 1.42 -6.73
CA GLY A 292 -2.81 2.85 -6.51
C GLY A 292 -1.48 3.20 -5.85
N SER A 293 -0.65 2.23 -5.44
CA SER A 293 0.68 2.45 -4.82
C SER A 293 1.74 3.16 -5.69
N GLY A 294 1.42 3.51 -6.94
CA GLY A 294 2.32 4.25 -7.82
C GLY A 294 3.29 3.42 -8.66
N LYS A 295 3.14 2.09 -8.73
CA LYS A 295 4.00 1.18 -9.53
C LYS A 295 4.15 1.61 -11.00
N THR A 296 3.06 1.75 -11.73
CA THR A 296 3.04 2.21 -13.14
C THR A 296 3.60 3.64 -13.28
N THR A 297 3.29 4.51 -12.31
CA THR A 297 3.80 5.90 -12.27
C THR A 297 5.31 5.92 -12.13
N PHE A 298 5.88 5.06 -11.29
CA PHE A 298 7.32 4.89 -11.14
C PHE A 298 7.98 4.40 -12.43
N LEU A 299 7.43 3.38 -13.10
CA LEU A 299 7.97 2.92 -14.38
C LEU A 299 7.91 4.02 -15.46
N SER A 300 6.86 4.83 -15.46
CA SER A 300 6.73 5.99 -16.37
C SER A 300 7.78 7.06 -16.06
N TYR A 301 8.00 7.35 -14.77
CA TYR A 301 9.04 8.27 -14.31
C TYR A 301 10.45 7.80 -14.69
N LEU A 302 10.74 6.50 -14.52
CA LEU A 302 12.01 5.91 -14.96
C LEU A 302 12.19 6.03 -16.47
N THR A 303 11.17 5.67 -17.24
CA THR A 303 11.19 5.74 -18.71
C THR A 303 11.49 7.17 -19.17
N LEU A 304 10.80 8.16 -18.60
CA LEU A 304 10.98 9.57 -18.92
C LEU A 304 12.38 10.07 -18.54
N SER A 305 12.84 9.74 -17.33
CA SER A 305 14.16 10.15 -16.82
C SER A 305 15.29 9.62 -17.70
N VAL A 306 15.21 8.35 -18.10
CA VAL A 306 16.20 7.72 -18.98
C VAL A 306 16.13 8.32 -20.39
N ALA A 307 14.93 8.50 -20.94
CA ALA A 307 14.75 9.08 -22.26
C ALA A 307 15.29 10.53 -22.36
N ARG A 308 15.07 11.36 -21.33
CA ARG A 308 15.66 12.71 -21.23
C ARG A 308 17.18 12.64 -21.16
N ALA A 309 17.73 11.76 -20.32
CA ALA A 309 19.18 11.60 -20.22
C ALA A 309 19.85 11.16 -21.52
N ILE A 310 19.20 10.32 -22.33
CA ILE A 310 19.69 9.96 -23.68
C ILE A 310 19.63 11.17 -24.61
N ALA A 311 18.50 11.88 -24.65
CA ALA A 311 18.31 13.00 -25.56
C ALA A 311 19.22 14.20 -25.25
N ASP A 312 19.50 14.45 -23.97
CA ASP A 312 20.26 15.61 -23.50
C ASP A 312 21.74 15.26 -23.24
N ASP A 313 22.18 14.03 -23.58
CA ASP A 313 23.50 13.46 -23.28
C ASP A 313 23.96 13.68 -21.82
N ASN A 314 23.02 13.57 -20.88
CA ASN A 314 23.21 13.94 -19.49
C ASN A 314 23.26 12.72 -18.57
N LEU A 315 24.36 11.96 -18.68
CA LEU A 315 24.61 10.79 -17.84
C LEU A 315 24.71 11.13 -16.34
N ALA A 316 25.17 12.35 -16.01
CA ALA A 316 25.27 12.81 -14.63
C ALA A 316 23.90 12.93 -13.96
N LEU A 317 22.89 13.46 -14.67
CA LEU A 317 21.50 13.53 -14.21
C LEU A 317 20.92 12.13 -13.99
N LEU A 318 21.21 11.20 -14.90
CA LEU A 318 20.82 9.80 -14.76
C LEU A 318 21.47 9.16 -13.53
N GLN A 319 22.76 9.40 -13.30
CA GLN A 319 23.50 8.85 -12.17
C GLN A 319 23.03 9.42 -10.83
N ALA A 320 22.71 10.72 -10.80
CA ALA A 320 22.14 11.38 -9.64
C ALA A 320 20.75 10.83 -9.28
N ARG A 321 19.93 10.50 -10.28
CA ARG A 321 18.55 10.01 -10.07
C ARG A 321 18.46 8.49 -9.87
N LEU A 322 19.24 7.69 -10.60
CA LEU A 322 19.08 6.24 -10.73
C LEU A 322 20.32 5.41 -10.35
N GLY A 323 21.36 6.05 -9.80
CA GLY A 323 22.61 5.39 -9.38
C GLY A 323 23.59 5.12 -10.53
N ARG A 324 24.67 4.37 -10.27
CA ARG A 324 25.77 4.24 -11.24
C ARG A 324 25.38 3.39 -12.46
N TRP A 325 25.34 4.05 -13.62
CA TRP A 325 25.30 3.47 -14.95
C TRP A 325 26.54 3.94 -15.73
N SER A 326 27.21 3.04 -16.44
CA SER A 326 28.39 3.38 -17.26
C SER A 326 28.01 4.15 -18.53
N GLN A 327 26.81 3.91 -19.05
CA GLN A 327 26.17 4.60 -20.16
C GLN A 327 24.64 4.59 -19.96
N ALA A 328 23.90 5.49 -20.61
CA ALA A 328 22.45 5.52 -20.52
C ALA A 328 21.85 4.25 -21.17
N PRO A 329 21.02 3.46 -20.46
CA PRO A 329 20.42 2.27 -21.02
C PRO A 329 19.22 2.63 -21.93
N LEU A 330 18.91 1.82 -22.93
CA LEU A 330 17.65 1.94 -23.67
C LEU A 330 16.47 1.56 -22.75
N PRO A 331 15.53 2.48 -22.47
CA PRO A 331 14.37 2.17 -21.64
C PRO A 331 13.31 1.46 -22.48
N ILE A 332 12.96 0.23 -22.12
CA ILE A 332 11.90 -0.57 -22.77
C ILE A 332 10.78 -0.78 -21.76
N ALA A 333 9.61 -0.20 -22.00
CA ALA A 333 8.47 -0.27 -21.07
C ALA A 333 7.25 -0.92 -21.73
N LEU A 334 6.80 -2.05 -21.19
CA LEU A 334 5.67 -2.83 -21.73
C LEU A 334 4.63 -3.18 -20.66
N PRO A 335 3.32 -3.00 -20.93
CA PRO A 335 2.26 -3.56 -20.10
C PRO A 335 2.09 -5.07 -20.35
N LEU A 336 2.19 -5.88 -19.29
CA LEU A 336 2.07 -7.34 -19.38
C LEU A 336 0.66 -7.82 -19.70
N ARG A 337 -0.37 -7.05 -19.35
CA ARG A 337 -1.77 -7.32 -19.73
C ARG A 337 -1.93 -7.49 -21.24
N GLU A 338 -1.34 -6.59 -22.00
CA GLU A 338 -1.42 -6.59 -23.46
C GLU A 338 -0.62 -7.74 -24.07
N PHE A 339 0.52 -8.10 -23.46
CA PHE A 339 1.26 -9.30 -23.84
C PHE A 339 0.48 -10.58 -23.57
N GLY A 340 -0.23 -10.69 -22.43
CA GLY A 340 -1.14 -11.81 -22.16
C GLY A 340 -2.22 -11.95 -23.24
N ARG A 341 -2.82 -10.83 -23.67
CA ARG A 341 -3.78 -10.79 -24.78
C ARG A 341 -3.16 -11.25 -26.10
N TYR A 342 -1.92 -10.81 -26.40
CA TYR A 342 -1.18 -11.26 -27.57
C TYR A 342 -0.99 -12.78 -27.57
N LEU A 343 -0.52 -13.36 -26.46
CA LEU A 343 -0.35 -14.81 -26.32
C LEU A 343 -1.68 -15.59 -26.48
N ARG A 344 -2.78 -15.04 -25.96
CA ARG A 344 -4.13 -15.61 -26.13
C ARG A 344 -4.57 -15.65 -27.59
N ASN A 345 -4.09 -14.72 -28.42
CA ASN A 345 -4.47 -14.67 -29.84
C ASN A 345 -3.54 -15.52 -30.73
N LEU A 346 -2.43 -16.04 -30.20
CA LEU A 346 -1.57 -16.96 -30.95
C LEU A 346 -2.28 -18.30 -31.21
N PRO A 347 -2.14 -18.90 -32.40
CA PRO A 347 -2.68 -20.22 -32.71
C PRO A 347 -2.25 -21.25 -31.66
N ALA A 348 -3.14 -22.14 -31.23
CA ALA A 348 -2.84 -23.14 -30.19
C ALA A 348 -1.57 -23.97 -30.50
N ARG A 349 -1.32 -24.27 -31.78
CA ARG A 349 -0.11 -24.98 -32.28
C ARG A 349 1.20 -24.24 -32.04
N LYS A 350 1.16 -22.91 -31.84
CA LYS A 350 2.32 -22.08 -31.53
C LYS A 350 2.56 -21.91 -30.02
N ARG A 351 1.64 -22.32 -29.13
CA ARG A 351 1.77 -22.16 -27.66
C ARG A 351 2.59 -23.29 -27.01
N ILE A 352 3.71 -23.66 -27.61
CA ILE A 352 4.54 -24.78 -27.15
C ILE A 352 5.81 -24.24 -26.49
N GLY A 353 5.83 -24.26 -25.16
CA GLY A 353 7.00 -24.03 -24.32
C GLY A 353 7.47 -22.57 -24.20
N PRO A 354 8.42 -22.30 -23.28
CA PRO A 354 9.06 -20.99 -23.12
C PRO A 354 9.89 -20.62 -24.35
N GLN A 355 9.55 -19.54 -25.04
CA GLN A 355 10.30 -19.01 -26.19
C GLN A 355 10.56 -17.50 -26.04
N PRO A 356 11.82 -17.06 -25.90
CA PRO A 356 12.13 -15.63 -25.76
C PRO A 356 11.69 -14.80 -26.97
N GLN A 357 11.48 -15.44 -28.13
CA GLN A 357 11.08 -14.79 -29.38
C GLN A 357 9.69 -14.16 -29.31
N TRP A 358 8.74 -14.68 -28.53
CA TRP A 358 7.37 -14.13 -28.53
C TRP A 358 7.28 -12.77 -27.85
N LEU A 359 8.06 -12.55 -26.79
CA LEU A 359 8.15 -11.22 -26.19
C LEU A 359 8.88 -10.24 -27.11
N LEU A 360 9.86 -10.69 -27.90
CA LEU A 360 10.50 -9.88 -28.95
C LEU A 360 9.56 -9.51 -30.09
N ASP A 361 8.77 -10.47 -30.58
CA ASP A 361 7.81 -10.23 -31.66
C ASP A 361 6.71 -9.29 -31.19
N TYR A 362 6.22 -9.48 -29.96
CA TYR A 362 5.29 -8.55 -29.32
C TYR A 362 5.89 -7.16 -29.12
N LEU A 363 7.16 -7.06 -28.69
CA LEU A 363 7.88 -5.78 -28.57
C LEU A 363 7.88 -5.01 -29.89
N ARG A 364 8.16 -5.70 -31.00
CA ARG A 364 8.14 -5.09 -32.34
C ARG A 364 6.73 -4.63 -32.70
N GLU A 365 5.74 -5.51 -32.62
CA GLU A 365 4.35 -5.21 -32.95
C GLU A 365 3.79 -4.03 -32.12
N TYR A 366 4.11 -4.00 -30.82
CA TYR A 366 3.67 -2.96 -29.91
C TYR A 366 4.17 -1.57 -30.33
N TYR A 367 5.44 -1.46 -30.76
CA TYR A 367 6.03 -0.19 -31.18
C TYR A 367 5.82 0.14 -32.67
N ASP A 368 5.62 -0.86 -33.53
CA ASP A 368 5.27 -0.67 -34.94
C ASP A 368 3.91 0.01 -35.09
N GLY A 369 2.96 -0.25 -34.17
CA GLY A 369 1.67 0.44 -34.11
C GLY A 369 1.77 1.97 -33.94
N TRP A 370 2.94 2.49 -33.54
CA TRP A 370 3.21 3.93 -33.41
C TRP A 370 3.92 4.54 -34.64
N ASN A 371 4.15 3.75 -35.68
CA ASN A 371 4.78 4.17 -36.94
C ASN A 371 6.14 4.88 -36.73
N LEU A 372 6.96 4.36 -35.81
CA LEU A 372 8.27 4.93 -35.46
C LEU A 372 9.36 4.65 -36.50
N GLN A 373 9.08 3.78 -37.48
CA GLN A 373 10.03 3.34 -38.52
C GLN A 373 11.34 2.79 -37.91
N LEU A 374 11.22 1.84 -36.98
CA LEU A 374 12.40 1.22 -36.35
C LEU A 374 12.97 0.12 -37.27
N PRO A 375 14.30 -0.07 -37.30
CA PRO A 375 14.90 -1.25 -37.93
C PRO A 375 14.33 -2.56 -37.34
N GLY A 376 14.13 -3.59 -38.16
CA GLY A 376 13.51 -4.85 -37.70
C GLY A 376 14.27 -5.56 -36.57
N ASP A 377 15.57 -5.32 -36.44
CA ASP A 377 16.43 -5.84 -35.39
C ASP A 377 16.77 -4.82 -34.29
N PHE A 378 16.14 -3.63 -34.28
CA PHE A 378 16.43 -2.53 -33.34
C PHE A 378 16.49 -2.98 -31.88
N PHE A 379 15.44 -3.66 -31.40
CA PHE A 379 15.41 -4.15 -30.02
C PHE A 379 16.44 -5.25 -29.78
N THR A 380 16.62 -6.19 -30.72
CA THR A 380 17.59 -7.28 -30.60
C THR A 380 19.02 -6.73 -30.51
N HIS A 381 19.36 -5.75 -31.35
CA HIS A 381 20.65 -5.06 -31.36
C HIS A 381 20.98 -4.47 -29.97
N HIS A 382 20.04 -3.72 -29.38
CA HIS A 382 20.25 -3.11 -28.07
C HIS A 382 20.25 -4.13 -26.91
N LEU A 383 19.40 -5.17 -26.99
CA LEU A 383 19.33 -6.24 -26.00
C LEU A 383 20.60 -7.09 -25.99
N ASP A 384 21.14 -7.47 -27.15
CA ASP A 384 22.39 -8.23 -27.25
C ASP A 384 23.60 -7.40 -26.77
N ALA A 385 23.57 -6.08 -26.98
CA ALA A 385 24.57 -5.15 -26.44
C ALA A 385 24.52 -5.00 -24.91
N GLY A 386 23.51 -5.56 -24.22
CA GLY A 386 23.47 -5.59 -22.76
C GLY A 386 23.18 -4.24 -22.09
N ARG A 387 22.60 -3.28 -22.83
CA ARG A 387 22.40 -1.89 -22.39
C ARG A 387 20.92 -1.51 -22.34
N CYS A 388 20.04 -2.42 -21.94
CA CYS A 388 18.61 -2.16 -21.80
C CYS A 388 18.16 -2.13 -20.34
N LEU A 389 17.21 -1.23 -20.04
CA LEU A 389 16.39 -1.26 -18.84
C LEU A 389 14.99 -1.73 -19.25
N ILE A 390 14.68 -2.97 -18.96
CA ILE A 390 13.41 -3.62 -19.32
C ILE A 390 12.43 -3.48 -18.14
N MET A 391 11.31 -2.83 -18.39
CA MET A 391 10.26 -2.52 -17.43
C MET A 391 8.97 -3.20 -17.87
N LEU A 392 8.54 -4.22 -17.14
CA LEU A 392 7.33 -4.99 -17.44
C LEU A 392 6.26 -4.67 -16.40
N ASP A 393 5.20 -3.98 -16.81
CA ASP A 393 4.20 -3.42 -15.92
C ASP A 393 2.97 -4.33 -15.76
N GLY A 394 2.60 -4.62 -14.51
CA GLY A 394 1.29 -5.17 -14.16
C GLY A 394 1.12 -6.65 -14.51
N LEU A 395 1.97 -7.53 -13.97
CA LEU A 395 1.80 -8.98 -14.12
C LEU A 395 0.43 -9.45 -13.56
N ASP A 396 -0.06 -8.78 -12.51
CA ASP A 396 -1.39 -9.02 -11.92
C ASP A 396 -2.55 -8.64 -12.85
N GLU A 397 -2.32 -7.77 -13.83
CA GLU A 397 -3.36 -7.32 -14.78
C GLU A 397 -3.67 -8.35 -15.87
N VAL A 398 -2.90 -9.44 -15.94
CA VAL A 398 -3.26 -10.63 -16.71
C VAL A 398 -4.30 -11.38 -15.88
N ALA A 399 -5.57 -11.26 -16.30
CA ALA A 399 -6.72 -11.79 -15.57
C ALA A 399 -6.55 -13.30 -15.33
N ASP A 400 -6.51 -14.13 -16.38
CA ASP A 400 -6.45 -15.60 -16.25
C ASP A 400 -5.14 -16.12 -15.61
N PHE A 401 -5.24 -17.15 -14.76
CA PHE A 401 -4.08 -17.68 -14.01
C PHE A 401 -3.10 -18.37 -14.93
N ASN A 402 -3.63 -19.21 -15.81
CA ASN A 402 -2.80 -20.02 -16.70
C ASN A 402 -2.11 -19.11 -17.72
N GLU A 403 -2.79 -18.07 -18.19
CA GLU A 403 -2.17 -17.02 -19.00
C GLU A 403 -1.10 -16.26 -18.23
N ARG A 404 -1.31 -15.94 -16.94
CA ARG A 404 -0.30 -15.29 -16.10
C ARG A 404 0.92 -16.18 -15.87
N VAL A 405 0.72 -17.48 -15.65
CA VAL A 405 1.78 -18.48 -15.58
C VAL A 405 2.54 -18.51 -16.90
N LEU A 406 1.84 -18.60 -18.04
CA LEU A 406 2.47 -18.58 -19.36
C LEU A 406 3.27 -17.29 -19.58
N VAL A 407 2.72 -16.12 -19.25
CA VAL A 407 3.44 -14.83 -19.32
C VAL A 407 4.70 -14.88 -18.46
N SER A 408 4.61 -15.44 -17.24
CA SER A 408 5.76 -15.57 -16.35
C SER A 408 6.84 -16.48 -16.96
N GLU A 409 6.45 -17.63 -17.53
CA GLU A 409 7.36 -18.54 -18.24
C GLU A 409 8.05 -17.86 -19.43
N GLN A 410 7.33 -17.05 -20.21
CA GLN A 410 7.90 -16.31 -21.33
C GLN A 410 8.85 -15.20 -20.87
N VAL A 411 8.51 -14.49 -19.78
CA VAL A 411 9.40 -13.50 -19.16
C VAL A 411 10.67 -14.17 -18.64
N GLU A 412 10.57 -15.34 -18.00
CA GLU A 412 11.73 -16.11 -17.59
C GLU A 412 12.60 -16.55 -18.76
N ALA A 413 12.00 -17.05 -19.85
CA ALA A 413 12.71 -17.42 -21.07
C ALA A 413 13.50 -16.23 -21.65
N PHE A 414 12.85 -15.07 -21.69
CA PHE A 414 13.46 -13.83 -22.15
C PHE A 414 14.62 -13.38 -21.26
N VAL A 415 14.45 -13.48 -19.94
CA VAL A 415 15.50 -13.18 -18.94
C VAL A 415 16.64 -14.20 -19.00
N GLN A 416 16.38 -15.46 -19.32
CA GLN A 416 17.43 -16.46 -19.52
C GLN A 416 18.29 -16.12 -20.74
N ARG A 417 17.70 -15.61 -21.84
CA ARG A 417 18.44 -15.22 -23.05
C ARG A 417 19.21 -13.89 -22.92
N TYR A 418 18.64 -12.91 -22.23
CA TYR A 418 19.15 -11.53 -22.21
C TYR A 418 19.56 -11.04 -20.82
N GLY A 419 19.48 -11.85 -19.78
CA GLY A 419 19.67 -11.41 -18.39
C GLY A 419 21.12 -11.32 -17.92
N ASP A 420 22.04 -12.06 -18.54
CA ASP A 420 23.41 -12.20 -18.06
C ASP A 420 24.40 -11.25 -18.79
N ASN A 421 23.98 -10.58 -19.86
CA ASN A 421 24.83 -9.73 -20.70
C ASN A 421 24.85 -8.23 -20.30
N GLY A 422 24.22 -7.85 -19.18
CA GLY A 422 24.27 -6.47 -18.65
C GLY A 422 22.91 -5.77 -18.53
N ASN A 423 21.88 -6.30 -19.19
CA ASN A 423 20.52 -5.77 -19.11
C ASN A 423 19.95 -5.85 -17.68
N ARG A 424 19.07 -4.91 -17.34
CA ARG A 424 18.33 -4.91 -16.06
C ARG A 424 16.84 -5.04 -16.26
N PHE A 425 16.19 -5.70 -15.32
CA PHE A 425 14.77 -6.05 -15.36
C PHE A 425 14.08 -5.54 -14.10
N ILE A 426 12.97 -4.84 -14.31
CA ILE A 426 12.00 -4.53 -13.26
C ILE A 426 10.61 -4.98 -13.70
N ILE A 427 9.94 -5.72 -12.83
CA ILE A 427 8.57 -6.18 -13.04
C ILE A 427 7.72 -5.64 -11.89
N THR A 428 6.53 -5.14 -12.21
CA THR A 428 5.56 -4.73 -11.18
C THR A 428 4.43 -5.75 -11.09
N CYS A 429 3.98 -6.01 -9.87
CA CYS A 429 2.85 -6.88 -9.61
C CYS A 429 2.12 -6.44 -8.33
N ARG A 430 0.88 -6.90 -8.13
CA ARG A 430 0.24 -6.88 -6.80
C ARG A 430 0.77 -8.01 -5.93
N VAL A 431 0.71 -7.81 -4.62
CA VAL A 431 1.17 -8.80 -3.63
C VAL A 431 0.47 -10.15 -3.80
N ARG A 432 -0.86 -10.15 -3.99
CA ARG A 432 -1.65 -11.38 -4.15
C ARG A 432 -1.51 -12.01 -5.54
N GLY A 433 -1.24 -11.20 -6.57
CA GLY A 433 -1.08 -11.66 -7.95
C GLY A 433 0.25 -12.39 -8.21
N TYR A 434 1.14 -12.41 -7.22
CA TYR A 434 2.51 -12.92 -7.30
C TYR A 434 2.75 -14.10 -6.34
N GLU A 435 1.99 -15.18 -6.50
CA GLU A 435 2.07 -16.39 -5.68
C GLU A 435 2.08 -17.66 -6.54
N GLY A 436 2.49 -18.79 -5.96
CA GLY A 436 2.48 -20.09 -6.63
C GLY A 436 3.33 -20.12 -7.91
N GLN A 437 2.78 -20.70 -8.98
CA GLN A 437 3.44 -20.88 -10.28
C GLN A 437 3.60 -19.60 -11.11
N ALA A 438 2.88 -18.53 -10.76
CA ALA A 438 3.04 -17.22 -11.41
C ALA A 438 4.21 -16.40 -10.83
N ARG A 439 4.88 -16.92 -9.79
CA ARG A 439 6.07 -16.29 -9.20
C ARG A 439 7.28 -16.52 -10.11
N LEU A 440 7.94 -15.44 -10.51
CA LEU A 440 9.20 -15.53 -11.26
C LEU A 440 10.30 -16.15 -10.39
N GLY A 441 11.16 -16.96 -10.99
CA GLY A 441 12.14 -17.83 -10.34
C GLY A 441 13.19 -17.10 -9.48
N GLN A 442 14.00 -17.89 -8.76
CA GLN A 442 14.88 -17.45 -7.66
C GLN A 442 15.92 -16.35 -7.98
N LYS A 443 16.16 -16.03 -9.26
CA LYS A 443 17.07 -14.94 -9.66
C LYS A 443 16.43 -13.55 -9.55
N PHE A 444 15.12 -13.47 -9.32
CA PHE A 444 14.40 -12.21 -9.09
C PHE A 444 14.31 -11.87 -7.61
N MET A 445 14.84 -10.69 -7.26
CA MET A 445 14.67 -10.16 -5.92
C MET A 445 13.30 -9.52 -5.80
N THR A 446 12.55 -9.83 -4.75
CA THR A 446 11.18 -9.32 -4.55
C THR A 446 11.17 -8.25 -3.46
N SER A 447 10.59 -7.08 -3.73
CA SER A 447 10.49 -5.97 -2.78
C SER A 447 9.05 -5.45 -2.72
N THR A 448 8.57 -5.09 -1.54
CA THR A 448 7.21 -4.58 -1.33
C THR A 448 7.21 -3.09 -1.02
N LEU A 449 6.41 -2.32 -1.75
CA LEU A 449 6.20 -0.89 -1.54
C LEU A 449 5.54 -0.61 -0.19
N LEU A 450 5.96 0.48 0.42
CA LEU A 450 5.38 0.99 1.66
C LEU A 450 4.41 2.15 1.38
N PRO A 451 3.39 2.35 2.24
CA PRO A 451 2.51 3.50 2.15
C PRO A 451 3.27 4.81 2.34
N PHE A 452 2.73 5.91 1.81
CA PHE A 452 3.29 7.24 2.04
C PHE A 452 3.23 7.62 3.52
N THR A 453 4.36 8.13 3.99
CA THR A 453 4.51 8.77 5.30
C THR A 453 4.07 10.24 5.24
N ASP A 454 3.96 10.88 6.39
CA ASP A 454 3.58 12.30 6.46
C ASP A 454 4.60 13.21 5.75
N ASP A 455 5.87 12.81 5.72
CA ASP A 455 6.91 13.51 4.97
C ASP A 455 6.72 13.34 3.45
N ASP A 456 6.35 12.15 2.97
CA ASP A 456 6.05 11.94 1.54
C ASP A 456 4.80 12.73 1.12
N ILE A 457 3.76 12.75 1.97
CA ILE A 457 2.54 13.54 1.72
C ILE A 457 2.88 15.02 1.65
N ARG A 458 3.71 15.53 2.56
CA ARG A 458 4.17 16.93 2.56
C ARG A 458 5.01 17.22 1.32
N GLN A 459 5.94 16.35 0.94
CA GLN A 459 6.72 16.52 -0.28
C GLN A 459 5.81 16.52 -1.52
N PHE A 460 4.85 15.60 -1.61
CA PHE A 460 3.87 15.52 -2.69
C PHE A 460 3.06 16.81 -2.79
N ALA A 461 2.47 17.28 -1.69
CA ALA A 461 1.63 18.48 -1.69
C ALA A 461 2.41 19.71 -2.16
N ASN A 462 3.65 19.90 -1.71
CA ASN A 462 4.51 20.99 -2.16
C ASN A 462 4.84 20.89 -3.65
N ALA A 463 5.25 19.71 -4.11
CA ALA A 463 5.58 19.45 -5.51
C ALA A 463 4.36 19.66 -6.44
N TRP A 464 3.21 19.13 -6.02
CA TRP A 464 1.92 19.25 -6.71
C TRP A 464 1.47 20.70 -6.84
N CYS A 465 1.32 21.43 -5.73
CA CYS A 465 0.86 22.82 -5.76
C CYS A 465 1.80 23.72 -6.57
N LEU A 466 3.11 23.49 -6.48
CA LEU A 466 4.08 24.22 -7.31
C LEU A 466 3.92 23.90 -8.80
N ALA A 467 3.73 22.62 -9.15
CA ALA A 467 3.55 22.21 -10.54
C ALA A 467 2.24 22.75 -11.13
N VAL A 468 1.15 22.75 -10.36
CA VAL A 468 -0.14 23.36 -10.72
C VAL A 468 0.03 24.87 -10.96
N ALA A 469 0.66 25.58 -10.02
CA ALA A 469 0.86 27.02 -10.12
C ALA A 469 1.76 27.40 -11.32
N ALA A 470 2.82 26.62 -11.56
CA ALA A 470 3.72 26.81 -12.71
C ALA A 470 3.00 26.58 -14.05
N ALA A 471 2.11 25.59 -14.12
CA ALA A 471 1.31 25.30 -15.32
C ALA A 471 0.33 26.43 -15.66
N GLN A 472 -0.15 27.18 -14.66
CA GLN A 472 -1.13 28.27 -14.85
C GLN A 472 -0.49 29.61 -15.29
N VAL A 473 0.71 29.93 -14.80
CA VAL A 473 1.30 31.28 -14.95
C VAL A 473 2.48 31.32 -15.93
N GLN A 474 3.01 30.18 -16.38
CA GLN A 474 4.19 30.07 -17.28
C GLN A 474 5.48 30.76 -16.78
N THR A 475 5.50 31.31 -15.55
CA THR A 475 6.66 31.92 -14.88
C THR A 475 6.75 31.45 -13.43
N ALA A 476 7.95 31.15 -12.93
CA ALA A 476 8.20 30.63 -11.58
C ALA A 476 8.75 31.70 -10.61
N ASP A 477 8.13 32.88 -10.61
CA ASP A 477 8.52 34.00 -9.75
C ASP A 477 8.26 33.69 -8.26
N GLU A 478 8.93 34.43 -7.38
CA GLU A 478 8.89 34.23 -5.93
C GLU A 478 7.45 34.30 -5.36
N SER A 479 6.57 35.13 -5.94
CA SER A 479 5.16 35.22 -5.53
C SER A 479 4.37 33.94 -5.82
N VAL A 480 4.65 33.27 -6.95
CA VAL A 480 4.03 31.99 -7.34
C VAL A 480 4.44 30.89 -6.38
N ARG A 481 5.73 30.86 -5.98
CA ARG A 481 6.24 29.91 -5.00
C ARG A 481 5.62 30.10 -3.62
N GLN A 482 5.46 31.35 -3.18
CA GLN A 482 4.81 31.66 -1.90
C GLN A 482 3.35 31.24 -1.89
N LYS A 483 2.62 31.51 -2.97
CA LYS A 483 1.22 31.06 -3.11
C LYS A 483 1.11 29.53 -3.10
N ALA A 484 1.93 28.84 -3.90
CA ALA A 484 1.97 27.38 -3.94
C ALA A 484 2.32 26.76 -2.57
N SER A 485 3.24 27.36 -1.82
CA SER A 485 3.58 26.91 -0.48
C SER A 485 2.43 27.09 0.51
N ALA A 486 1.64 28.18 0.39
CA ALA A 486 0.47 28.40 1.22
C ALA A 486 -0.65 27.39 0.91
N GLU A 487 -0.90 27.11 -0.37
CA GLU A 487 -1.87 26.10 -0.81
C GLU A 487 -1.45 24.69 -0.37
N ALA A 488 -0.16 24.36 -0.46
CA ALA A 488 0.36 23.07 0.01
C ALA A 488 0.17 22.90 1.52
N GLU A 489 0.44 23.94 2.32
CA GLU A 489 0.24 23.87 3.77
C GLU A 489 -1.24 23.72 4.13
N ASP A 490 -2.14 24.41 3.43
CA ASP A 490 -3.60 24.24 3.59
C ASP A 490 -4.03 22.80 3.30
N LEU A 491 -3.56 22.22 2.18
CA LEU A 491 -3.82 20.82 1.83
C LEU A 491 -3.30 19.84 2.89
N ILE A 492 -2.06 20.04 3.37
CA ILE A 492 -1.44 19.20 4.39
C ILE A 492 -2.22 19.28 5.71
N GLN A 493 -2.59 20.49 6.14
CA GLN A 493 -3.37 20.70 7.36
C GLN A 493 -4.75 20.03 7.24
N ALA A 494 -5.42 20.17 6.11
CA ALA A 494 -6.71 19.55 5.86
C ALA A 494 -6.63 18.00 5.85
N ILE A 495 -5.59 17.41 5.25
CA ILE A 495 -5.37 15.95 5.29
C ILE A 495 -5.14 15.48 6.72
N HIS A 496 -4.32 16.18 7.51
CA HIS A 496 -4.01 15.78 8.89
C HIS A 496 -5.13 16.07 9.89
N ALA A 497 -6.09 16.94 9.55
CA ALA A 497 -7.26 17.21 10.38
C ALA A 497 -8.15 15.96 10.58
N SER A 498 -8.07 14.98 9.66
CA SER A 498 -8.83 13.73 9.77
C SER A 498 -7.90 12.51 9.63
N PRO A 499 -7.77 11.67 10.67
CA PRO A 499 -6.97 10.44 10.60
C PRO A 499 -7.38 9.52 9.44
N LYS A 500 -8.66 9.50 9.08
CA LYS A 500 -9.19 8.70 7.96
C LYS A 500 -8.80 9.27 6.60
N VAL A 501 -8.84 10.59 6.43
CA VAL A 501 -8.37 11.23 5.20
C VAL A 501 -6.86 11.04 5.05
N ARG A 502 -6.09 11.16 6.14
CA ARG A 502 -4.68 10.80 6.17
C ARG A 502 -4.44 9.35 5.76
N GLU A 503 -5.25 8.41 6.27
CA GLU A 503 -5.13 6.98 5.92
C GLU A 503 -5.29 6.78 4.41
N LEU A 504 -6.29 7.41 3.79
CA LEU A 504 -6.47 7.40 2.33
C LEU A 504 -5.28 8.06 1.61
N ALA A 505 -4.80 9.20 2.10
CA ALA A 505 -3.67 9.94 1.55
C ALA A 505 -2.33 9.17 1.62
N SER A 506 -2.25 8.07 2.39
CA SER A 506 -1.10 7.17 2.34
C SER A 506 -0.99 6.38 1.02
N ASN A 507 -2.08 6.31 0.24
CA ASN A 507 -2.11 5.76 -1.11
C ASN A 507 -1.89 6.90 -2.13
N PRO A 508 -0.85 6.85 -2.98
CA PRO A 508 -0.53 7.91 -3.94
C PRO A 508 -1.67 8.27 -4.89
N LEU A 509 -2.47 7.30 -5.35
CA LEU A 509 -3.63 7.57 -6.20
C LEU A 509 -4.69 8.39 -5.45
N LEU A 510 -5.03 7.98 -4.23
CA LEU A 510 -6.04 8.68 -3.42
C LEU A 510 -5.55 10.05 -2.95
N LEU A 511 -4.28 10.19 -2.61
CA LEU A 511 -3.67 11.49 -2.34
C LEU A 511 -3.79 12.41 -3.55
N THR A 512 -3.56 11.90 -4.76
CA THR A 512 -3.74 12.69 -5.98
C THR A 512 -5.21 13.08 -6.18
N VAL A 513 -6.16 12.17 -5.93
CA VAL A 513 -7.60 12.48 -5.98
C VAL A 513 -7.96 13.59 -4.97
N ILE A 514 -7.46 13.51 -3.74
CA ILE A 514 -7.68 14.53 -2.70
C ILE A 514 -7.09 15.87 -3.15
N ALA A 515 -5.86 15.88 -3.69
CA ALA A 515 -5.23 17.11 -4.19
C ALA A 515 -5.99 17.72 -5.38
N LEU A 516 -6.60 16.91 -6.25
CA LEU A 516 -7.48 17.36 -7.32
C LEU A 516 -8.79 17.97 -6.79
N VAL A 517 -9.38 17.40 -5.74
CA VAL A 517 -10.57 17.98 -5.07
C VAL A 517 -10.22 19.32 -4.44
N HIS A 518 -9.05 19.43 -3.79
CA HIS A 518 -8.54 20.66 -3.21
C HIS A 518 -8.36 21.76 -4.24
N GLU A 519 -7.73 21.44 -5.37
CA GLU A 519 -7.50 22.39 -6.48
C GLU A 519 -8.82 22.95 -7.03
N ARG A 520 -9.83 22.10 -7.25
CA ARG A 520 -11.14 22.53 -7.76
C ARG A 520 -11.92 23.42 -6.80
N ARG A 521 -11.88 23.11 -5.50
CA ARG A 521 -12.69 23.80 -4.49
C ARG A 521 -11.95 24.94 -3.80
N ALA A 522 -10.67 25.14 -4.10
CA ALA A 522 -9.71 25.98 -3.37
C ALA A 522 -9.48 25.58 -1.89
N LYS A 523 -10.43 24.86 -1.26
CA LYS A 523 -10.33 24.29 0.07
C LYS A 523 -11.01 22.92 0.09
N LEU A 524 -10.42 21.95 0.80
CA LEU A 524 -11.05 20.64 0.97
C LEU A 524 -12.35 20.77 1.79
N PRO A 525 -13.39 19.97 1.46
CA PRO A 525 -14.56 19.87 2.31
C PRO A 525 -14.18 19.47 3.74
N GLU A 526 -14.70 20.21 4.72
CA GLU A 526 -14.45 19.92 6.15
C GLU A 526 -15.13 18.62 6.59
N ARG A 527 -16.23 18.24 5.91
CA ARG A 527 -16.98 17.01 6.18
C ARG A 527 -16.45 15.86 5.34
N ARG A 528 -16.36 14.69 5.98
CA ARG A 528 -15.90 13.45 5.33
C ARG A 528 -16.87 12.98 4.25
N SER A 529 -18.19 13.03 4.50
CA SER A 529 -19.22 12.66 3.50
C SER A 529 -19.09 13.45 2.21
N GLU A 530 -18.89 14.77 2.32
CA GLU A 530 -18.68 15.66 1.18
C GLU A 530 -17.37 15.33 0.45
N LEU A 531 -16.27 15.12 1.18
CA LEU A 531 -15.00 14.74 0.56
C LEU A 531 -15.12 13.40 -0.20
N TYR A 532 -15.77 12.39 0.39
CA TYR A 532 -16.00 11.11 -0.30
C TYR A 532 -16.89 11.26 -1.53
N ASN A 533 -17.89 12.14 -1.48
CA ASN A 533 -18.69 12.49 -2.66
C ASN A 533 -17.79 13.00 -3.77
N GLU A 534 -16.98 14.02 -3.50
CA GLU A 534 -16.12 14.65 -4.50
C GLU A 534 -15.07 13.67 -5.06
N CYS A 535 -14.46 12.87 -4.19
CA CYS A 535 -13.53 11.82 -4.63
C CYS A 535 -14.24 10.79 -5.53
N THR A 536 -15.47 10.40 -5.21
CA THR A 536 -16.28 9.48 -6.01
C THR A 536 -16.61 10.09 -7.38
N GLU A 537 -17.01 11.36 -7.41
CA GLU A 537 -17.28 12.09 -8.66
C GLU A 537 -16.03 12.20 -9.55
N VAL A 538 -14.87 12.51 -8.96
CA VAL A 538 -13.59 12.56 -9.68
C VAL A 538 -13.23 11.18 -10.26
N LEU A 539 -13.42 10.10 -9.49
CA LEU A 539 -13.12 8.74 -9.94
C LEU A 539 -14.10 8.25 -11.02
N LEU A 540 -15.40 8.54 -10.91
CA LEU A 540 -16.40 8.11 -11.90
C LEU A 540 -16.32 8.85 -13.25
N GLY A 541 -15.53 9.92 -13.29
CA GLY A 541 -15.23 10.70 -14.49
C GLY A 541 -16.36 11.66 -14.84
N TYR A 542 -16.03 12.94 -14.93
CA TYR A 542 -16.96 14.01 -15.32
C TYR A 542 -17.02 14.13 -16.85
N ARG A 543 -18.21 14.38 -17.41
CA ARG A 543 -18.41 14.65 -18.83
C ARG A 543 -17.89 16.07 -19.13
N GLU A 544 -16.80 16.22 -19.87
CA GLU A 544 -16.57 17.46 -20.60
C GLU A 544 -17.56 17.50 -21.78
N THR A 545 -18.67 18.23 -21.59
CA THR A 545 -19.48 18.68 -22.71
C THR A 545 -18.63 19.57 -23.61
N GLY A 546 -18.08 19.01 -24.69
CA GLY A 546 -17.61 19.76 -25.85
C GLY A 546 -16.09 19.83 -26.04
N LYS A 547 -15.52 18.83 -26.71
CA LYS A 547 -14.60 18.95 -27.85
C LYS A 547 -14.16 17.55 -28.28
N GLU A 548 -14.57 17.14 -29.48
CA GLU A 548 -14.10 15.92 -30.12
C GLU A 548 -12.61 16.08 -30.48
N GLY A 549 -11.73 15.67 -29.57
CA GLY A 549 -10.29 15.57 -29.83
C GLY A 549 -9.93 14.31 -30.62
N GLU A 550 -8.81 14.37 -31.35
CA GLU A 550 -8.29 13.27 -32.19
C GLU A 550 -8.05 11.94 -31.44
N GLU A 551 -7.99 11.94 -30.11
CA GLU A 551 -7.89 10.71 -29.30
C GLU A 551 -9.19 9.89 -29.22
N SER A 552 -10.37 10.49 -29.44
CA SER A 552 -11.63 9.74 -29.59
C SER A 552 -11.58 8.80 -30.80
N LYS A 553 -10.71 9.07 -31.79
CA LYS A 553 -10.48 8.17 -32.94
C LYS A 553 -9.62 6.96 -32.60
N ARG A 554 -8.73 7.04 -31.59
CA ARG A 554 -7.88 5.91 -31.16
C ARG A 554 -8.63 4.87 -30.32
N LEU A 555 -9.79 5.23 -29.76
CA LEU A 555 -10.63 4.37 -28.92
C LEU A 555 -11.95 3.94 -29.57
N ALA A 556 -12.02 3.92 -30.91
CA ALA A 556 -13.19 3.48 -31.68
C ALA A 556 -13.67 2.03 -31.41
N HIS A 557 -12.98 1.25 -30.55
CA HIS A 557 -13.32 -0.13 -30.23
C HIS A 557 -14.11 -0.32 -28.92
N TYR A 558 -14.29 0.73 -28.10
CA TYR A 558 -15.07 0.66 -26.86
C TYR A 558 -16.34 1.50 -26.98
N THR A 559 -17.46 0.86 -27.33
CA THR A 559 -18.81 1.46 -27.42
C THR A 559 -19.66 1.14 -26.18
N GLY A 560 -19.04 1.14 -25.00
CA GLY A 560 -19.67 0.64 -23.77
C GLY A 560 -20.76 1.56 -23.20
N THR A 561 -21.83 0.98 -22.67
CA THR A 561 -22.98 1.62 -22.01
C THR A 561 -22.56 2.62 -20.92
N ALA A 562 -21.56 2.27 -20.10
CA ALA A 562 -21.08 3.16 -19.03
C ALA A 562 -20.40 4.45 -19.54
N LEU A 563 -19.98 4.51 -20.81
CA LEU A 563 -19.39 5.72 -21.40
C LEU A 563 -20.44 6.78 -21.73
N GLN A 564 -21.68 6.36 -21.90
CA GLN A 564 -22.80 7.24 -22.20
C GLN A 564 -23.39 7.86 -20.93
N MET A 565 -23.10 7.26 -19.77
CA MET A 565 -23.60 7.67 -18.46
C MET A 565 -22.74 8.76 -17.82
N ASP A 566 -23.39 9.69 -17.13
CA ASP A 566 -22.72 10.63 -16.24
C ASP A 566 -22.29 9.97 -14.90
N ALA A 567 -21.57 10.72 -14.07
CA ALA A 567 -21.07 10.20 -12.80
C ALA A 567 -22.19 9.86 -11.80
N GLY A 568 -23.30 10.61 -11.81
CA GLY A 568 -24.46 10.35 -10.96
C GLY A 568 -25.20 9.08 -11.36
N GLU A 569 -25.38 8.86 -12.67
CA GLU A 569 -25.96 7.63 -13.22
C GLU A 569 -25.11 6.41 -12.85
N LYS A 570 -23.79 6.48 -13.08
CA LYS A 570 -22.86 5.40 -12.69
C LYS A 570 -22.95 5.11 -11.19
N ARG A 571 -22.95 6.16 -10.36
CA ARG A 571 -23.06 6.03 -8.90
C ARG A 571 -24.35 5.33 -8.49
N ALA A 572 -25.48 5.65 -9.12
CA ALA A 572 -26.76 5.02 -8.84
C ALA A 572 -26.79 3.50 -9.13
N PHE A 573 -25.91 2.99 -10.00
CA PHE A 573 -25.70 1.56 -10.18
C PHE A 573 -24.79 0.94 -9.10
N LEU A 574 -23.84 1.71 -8.58
CA LEU A 574 -22.85 1.24 -7.60
C LEU A 574 -23.33 1.29 -6.15
N GLU A 575 -24.21 2.21 -5.78
CA GLU A 575 -24.79 2.32 -4.44
C GLU A 575 -25.48 1.01 -3.97
N PRO A 576 -26.36 0.36 -4.76
CA PRO A 576 -26.92 -0.94 -4.38
C PRO A 576 -25.89 -2.06 -4.28
N ILE A 577 -24.86 -2.05 -5.14
CA ILE A 577 -23.78 -3.04 -5.10
C ILE A 577 -22.96 -2.89 -3.82
N ALA A 578 -22.60 -1.64 -3.47
CA ALA A 578 -21.85 -1.34 -2.25
C ALA A 578 -22.61 -1.76 -0.99
N LEU A 579 -23.92 -1.46 -0.93
CA LEU A 579 -24.77 -1.87 0.17
C LEU A 579 -24.82 -3.40 0.32
N ALA A 580 -25.14 -4.11 -0.76
CA ALA A 580 -25.27 -5.56 -0.71
C ALA A 580 -23.94 -6.27 -0.37
N MET A 581 -22.81 -5.79 -0.91
CA MET A 581 -21.48 -6.27 -0.49
C MET A 581 -21.23 -6.03 1.00
N HIS A 582 -21.68 -4.88 1.53
CA HIS A 582 -21.48 -4.52 2.93
C HIS A 582 -22.39 -5.33 3.87
N GLU A 583 -23.63 -5.62 3.46
CA GLU A 583 -24.56 -6.53 4.16
C GLU A 583 -24.02 -7.97 4.22
N ASP A 584 -23.41 -8.44 3.12
CA ASP A 584 -22.73 -9.74 3.06
C ASP A 584 -21.43 -9.79 3.88
N ASN A 585 -21.00 -8.65 4.45
CA ASN A 585 -19.73 -8.50 5.17
C ASN A 585 -18.51 -8.91 4.31
N VAL A 586 -18.56 -8.58 3.02
CA VAL A 586 -17.50 -8.85 2.05
C VAL A 586 -16.97 -7.57 1.42
N ARG A 587 -15.71 -7.63 0.97
CA ARG A 587 -15.03 -6.53 0.27
C ARG A 587 -14.93 -6.77 -1.23
N GLU A 588 -15.16 -8.01 -1.64
CA GLU A 588 -14.85 -8.53 -2.96
C GLU A 588 -15.97 -9.51 -3.32
N TRP A 589 -16.52 -9.40 -4.53
CA TRP A 589 -17.49 -10.33 -5.09
C TRP A 589 -16.95 -10.95 -6.38
N GLU A 590 -17.42 -12.15 -6.68
CA GLU A 590 -17.15 -12.79 -7.97
C GLU A 590 -17.79 -12.01 -9.12
N PHE A 591 -17.17 -12.08 -10.30
CA PHE A 591 -17.58 -11.41 -11.53
C PHE A 591 -19.05 -11.66 -11.84
N GLU A 592 -19.46 -12.93 -11.80
CA GLU A 592 -20.84 -13.34 -12.08
C GLU A 592 -21.85 -12.81 -11.06
N VAL A 593 -21.45 -12.62 -9.80
CA VAL A 593 -22.31 -12.06 -8.75
C VAL A 593 -22.57 -10.57 -9.02
N ILE A 594 -21.52 -9.79 -9.30
CA ILE A 594 -21.67 -8.36 -9.64
C ILE A 594 -22.45 -8.19 -10.93
N VAL A 595 -22.11 -8.94 -11.99
CA VAL A 595 -22.79 -8.85 -13.29
C VAL A 595 -24.26 -9.20 -13.15
N SER A 596 -24.61 -10.24 -12.36
CA SER A 596 -26.01 -10.59 -12.11
C SER A 596 -26.76 -9.48 -11.36
N ALA A 597 -26.13 -8.85 -10.38
CA ALA A 597 -26.71 -7.73 -9.64
C ALA A 597 -26.89 -6.49 -10.52
N LEU A 598 -25.92 -6.16 -11.39
CA LEU A 598 -26.04 -5.09 -12.38
C LEU A 598 -27.11 -5.40 -13.43
N ALA A 599 -27.18 -6.63 -13.91
CA ALA A 599 -28.19 -7.07 -14.88
C ALA A 599 -29.60 -6.91 -14.31
N LYS A 600 -29.82 -7.31 -13.05
CA LYS A 600 -31.10 -7.08 -12.36
C LYS A 600 -31.47 -5.60 -12.34
N GLN A 601 -30.51 -4.72 -12.06
CA GLN A 601 -30.73 -3.28 -12.06
C GLN A 601 -31.02 -2.69 -13.46
N PHE A 602 -30.45 -3.25 -14.52
CA PHE A 602 -30.80 -2.89 -15.90
C PHE A 602 -32.21 -3.40 -16.27
N GLN A 603 -32.59 -4.60 -15.83
CA GLN A 603 -33.94 -5.14 -16.04
C GLN A 603 -35.01 -4.30 -15.35
N GLU A 604 -34.76 -3.86 -14.11
CA GLU A 604 -35.64 -2.95 -13.36
C GLU A 604 -35.83 -1.60 -14.07
N ARG A 605 -34.88 -1.20 -14.93
CA ARG A 605 -34.94 -0.01 -15.78
C ARG A 605 -35.52 -0.28 -17.19
N GLY A 606 -36.05 -1.49 -17.44
CA GLY A 606 -36.80 -1.83 -18.65
C GLY A 606 -36.01 -2.54 -19.75
N HIS A 607 -34.75 -2.95 -19.50
CA HIS A 607 -33.96 -3.70 -20.47
C HIS A 607 -34.30 -5.20 -20.48
N ALA A 608 -34.27 -5.83 -21.66
CA ALA A 608 -34.51 -7.27 -21.78
C ALA A 608 -33.42 -8.08 -21.05
N PRO A 609 -33.71 -9.29 -20.53
CA PRO A 609 -32.76 -10.03 -19.70
C PRO A 609 -31.40 -10.33 -20.34
N ALA A 610 -31.38 -10.61 -21.65
CA ALA A 610 -30.14 -10.87 -22.40
C ALA A 610 -29.31 -9.58 -22.51
N ASP A 611 -29.92 -8.50 -23.00
CA ASP A 611 -29.27 -7.19 -23.13
C ASP A 611 -28.78 -6.66 -21.77
N ALA A 612 -29.57 -6.84 -20.71
CA ALA A 612 -29.23 -6.39 -19.36
C ALA A 612 -27.97 -7.08 -18.80
N ARG A 613 -27.76 -8.36 -19.12
CA ARG A 613 -26.55 -9.09 -18.72
C ARG A 613 -25.32 -8.55 -19.46
N ASP A 614 -25.43 -8.35 -20.77
CA ASP A 614 -24.34 -7.81 -21.59
C ASP A 614 -24.01 -6.38 -21.20
N MET A 615 -25.02 -5.54 -20.93
CA MET A 615 -24.85 -4.18 -20.41
C MET A 615 -24.21 -4.18 -19.01
N GLY A 616 -24.60 -5.10 -18.13
CA GLY A 616 -23.99 -5.26 -16.80
C GLY A 616 -22.51 -5.62 -16.87
N LYS A 617 -22.16 -6.55 -17.76
CA LYS A 617 -20.77 -6.93 -18.05
C LYS A 617 -19.97 -5.76 -18.60
N ASP A 618 -20.48 -5.11 -19.64
CA ASP A 618 -19.83 -3.96 -20.27
C ASP A 618 -19.65 -2.79 -19.29
N PHE A 619 -20.63 -2.55 -18.41
CA PHE A 619 -20.56 -1.54 -17.36
C PHE A 619 -19.41 -1.82 -16.38
N LEU A 620 -19.32 -3.05 -15.88
CA LEU A 620 -18.25 -3.46 -14.95
C LEU A 620 -16.86 -3.37 -15.59
N GLU A 621 -16.72 -3.88 -16.82
CA GLU A 621 -15.46 -3.83 -17.57
C GLU A 621 -15.03 -2.38 -17.85
N THR A 622 -15.99 -1.52 -18.23
CA THR A 622 -15.72 -0.11 -18.47
C THR A 622 -15.25 0.61 -17.21
N LEU A 623 -15.91 0.43 -16.06
CA LEU A 623 -15.49 1.06 -14.81
C LEU A 623 -14.12 0.56 -14.33
N THR A 624 -13.85 -0.73 -14.49
CA THR A 624 -12.55 -1.33 -14.11
C THR A 624 -11.40 -0.75 -14.94
N VAL A 625 -11.64 -0.42 -16.21
CA VAL A 625 -10.64 0.17 -17.10
C VAL A 625 -10.56 1.70 -16.97
N ARG A 626 -11.68 2.38 -16.71
CA ARG A 626 -11.81 3.84 -16.84
C ARG A 626 -12.15 4.64 -15.60
N SER A 627 -12.68 4.11 -14.51
CA SER A 627 -12.98 4.92 -13.31
C SER A 627 -11.99 4.67 -12.18
N GLY A 628 -11.47 3.45 -12.10
CA GLY A 628 -10.60 3.03 -11.01
C GLY A 628 -11.31 2.94 -9.64
N LEU A 629 -12.61 3.26 -9.55
CA LEU A 629 -13.39 3.15 -8.31
C LEU A 629 -13.71 1.69 -7.96
N ILE A 630 -13.97 0.87 -8.99
CA ILE A 630 -14.01 -0.59 -8.88
C ILE A 630 -12.78 -1.15 -9.60
N GLN A 631 -12.22 -2.19 -9.01
CA GLN A 631 -11.06 -2.89 -9.53
C GLN A 631 -11.25 -4.40 -9.41
N GLU A 632 -10.74 -5.12 -10.40
CA GLU A 632 -10.46 -6.54 -10.24
C GLU A 632 -9.32 -6.67 -9.23
N VAL A 633 -9.56 -7.34 -8.10
CA VAL A 633 -8.61 -7.53 -6.99
C VAL A 633 -7.80 -8.81 -7.19
N GLU A 634 -8.49 -9.87 -7.59
CA GLU A 634 -7.98 -11.20 -7.95
C GLU A 634 -8.82 -11.74 -9.12
N GLN A 635 -8.42 -12.87 -9.73
CA GLN A 635 -9.15 -13.49 -10.83
C GLN A 635 -10.65 -13.56 -10.60
N ASN A 636 -11.40 -12.89 -11.47
CA ASN A 636 -12.85 -12.84 -11.38
C ASN A 636 -13.38 -12.28 -10.04
N MET A 637 -12.55 -11.65 -9.20
CA MET A 637 -12.96 -11.04 -7.94
C MET A 637 -12.80 -9.53 -8.04
N TYR A 638 -13.88 -8.82 -7.75
CA TYR A 638 -13.98 -7.39 -7.95
C TYR A 638 -14.38 -6.71 -6.65
N GLY A 639 -13.77 -5.55 -6.37
CA GLY A 639 -14.07 -4.76 -5.19
C GLY A 639 -13.82 -3.29 -5.41
N PHE A 640 -14.24 -2.46 -4.46
CA PHE A 640 -13.95 -1.04 -4.49
C PHE A 640 -12.46 -0.76 -4.28
N LEU A 641 -11.96 0.36 -4.81
CA LEU A 641 -10.57 0.81 -4.70
C LEU A 641 -10.09 0.84 -3.25
N HIS A 642 -10.96 1.27 -2.36
CA HIS A 642 -10.78 1.30 -0.92
C HIS A 642 -12.11 1.02 -0.22
N LEU A 643 -12.07 0.38 0.95
CA LEU A 643 -13.27 0.05 1.74
C LEU A 643 -14.13 1.28 2.03
N SER A 644 -13.50 2.44 2.26
CA SER A 644 -14.23 3.68 2.53
C SER A 644 -15.16 4.13 1.41
N PHE A 645 -14.90 3.77 0.16
CA PHE A 645 -15.86 4.03 -0.92
C PHE A 645 -17.05 3.07 -0.87
N GLN A 646 -16.84 1.81 -0.49
CA GLN A 646 -17.93 0.86 -0.25
C GLN A 646 -18.79 1.33 0.94
N GLU A 647 -18.17 1.70 2.06
CA GLU A 647 -18.85 2.24 3.25
C GLU A 647 -19.64 3.51 2.90
N TYR A 648 -19.04 4.44 2.16
CA TYR A 648 -19.71 5.67 1.74
C TYR A 648 -20.91 5.43 0.82
N LEU A 649 -20.76 4.59 -0.21
CA LEU A 649 -21.84 4.28 -1.15
C LEU A 649 -22.96 3.46 -0.49
N ALA A 650 -22.63 2.54 0.42
CA ALA A 650 -23.60 1.83 1.24
C ALA A 650 -24.37 2.80 2.15
N ALA A 651 -23.66 3.73 2.80
CA ALA A 651 -24.25 4.76 3.66
C ALA A 651 -25.28 5.62 2.93
N ARG A 652 -24.95 6.06 1.70
CA ARG A 652 -25.89 6.77 0.83
C ARG A 652 -27.11 5.92 0.49
N LYS A 653 -26.88 4.66 0.09
CA LYS A 653 -27.97 3.78 -0.32
C LYS A 653 -28.97 3.56 0.81
N ILE A 654 -28.50 3.35 2.04
CA ILE A 654 -29.38 3.22 3.22
C ILE A 654 -30.07 4.53 3.53
N ALA A 655 -29.36 5.66 3.46
CA ALA A 655 -29.96 6.97 3.69
C ALA A 655 -31.15 7.24 2.75
N ASP A 656 -31.17 6.67 1.54
CA ASP A 656 -32.27 6.84 0.59
C ASP A 656 -33.44 5.86 0.81
N THR A 657 -33.33 4.88 1.70
CA THR A 657 -34.46 3.98 2.00
C THR A 657 -35.51 4.67 2.89
N PRO A 658 -36.81 4.39 2.69
CA PRO A 658 -37.85 4.89 3.59
C PRO A 658 -37.72 4.39 5.03
N LYS A 659 -37.00 3.29 5.25
CA LYS A 659 -36.79 2.63 6.54
C LYS A 659 -35.39 2.86 7.13
N TYR A 660 -34.66 3.87 6.63
CA TYR A 660 -33.26 4.09 6.97
C TYR A 660 -32.95 4.03 8.47
N ILE A 661 -33.83 4.54 9.35
CA ILE A 661 -33.64 4.44 10.81
C ILE A 661 -33.64 2.97 11.26
N GLY A 662 -34.64 2.19 10.86
CA GLY A 662 -34.75 0.78 11.24
C GLY A 662 -33.57 -0.04 10.74
N ASP A 663 -33.20 0.17 9.47
CA ASP A 663 -32.07 -0.51 8.82
C ASP A 663 -30.74 -0.15 9.53
N THR A 664 -30.54 1.13 9.89
CA THR A 664 -29.35 1.56 10.63
C THR A 664 -29.30 0.96 12.05
N LEU A 665 -30.43 0.93 12.76
CA LEU A 665 -30.47 0.44 14.14
C LEU A 665 -30.21 -1.06 14.23
N SER A 666 -30.54 -1.87 13.21
CA SER A 666 -30.21 -3.30 13.21
C SER A 666 -28.71 -3.59 13.14
N HIS A 667 -27.90 -2.60 12.75
CA HIS A 667 -26.45 -2.74 12.63
C HIS A 667 -25.66 -1.94 13.68
N LEU A 668 -26.35 -1.33 14.65
CA LEU A 668 -25.74 -0.36 15.57
C LEU A 668 -24.60 -0.92 16.42
N ASP A 669 -24.67 -2.21 16.78
CA ASP A 669 -23.66 -2.92 17.57
C ASP A 669 -22.64 -3.67 16.72
N ASP A 670 -22.76 -3.62 15.39
CA ASP A 670 -21.80 -4.22 14.48
C ASP A 670 -20.67 -3.24 14.16
N SER A 671 -19.47 -3.59 14.58
CA SER A 671 -18.26 -2.81 14.31
C SER A 671 -17.97 -2.59 12.83
N TRP A 672 -18.44 -3.50 11.94
CA TRP A 672 -18.30 -3.39 10.49
C TRP A 672 -19.08 -2.19 9.93
N TRP A 673 -20.24 -1.90 10.52
CA TRP A 673 -21.16 -0.85 10.08
C TRP A 673 -20.88 0.52 10.70
N ARG A 674 -20.02 0.58 11.72
CA ARG A 674 -19.75 1.79 12.49
C ARG A 674 -19.42 2.99 11.59
N GLU A 675 -18.53 2.81 10.63
CA GLU A 675 -18.11 3.89 9.72
C GLU A 675 -19.24 4.27 8.74
N THR A 676 -19.92 3.28 8.18
CA THR A 676 -21.08 3.46 7.30
C THR A 676 -22.16 4.31 7.96
N ILE A 677 -22.48 4.08 9.24
CA ILE A 677 -23.49 4.86 9.97
C ILE A 677 -23.04 6.31 10.22
N LEU A 678 -21.75 6.54 10.50
CA LEU A 678 -21.21 7.91 10.66
C LEU A 678 -21.30 8.69 9.32
N LEU A 679 -20.91 8.04 8.21
CA LEU A 679 -21.02 8.62 6.87
C LEU A 679 -22.48 8.86 6.45
N GLN A 680 -23.39 7.97 6.86
CA GLN A 680 -24.82 8.11 6.64
C GLN A 680 -25.37 9.34 7.36
N ALA A 681 -24.97 9.58 8.62
CA ALA A 681 -25.36 10.77 9.36
C ALA A 681 -24.87 12.05 8.65
N GLY A 682 -23.61 12.06 8.20
CA GLY A 682 -23.06 13.15 7.38
C GLY A 682 -23.90 13.42 6.13
N HIS A 683 -24.20 12.38 5.36
CA HIS A 683 -24.99 12.50 4.12
C HIS A 683 -26.46 12.91 4.37
N LEU A 684 -27.11 12.37 5.40
CA LEU A 684 -28.47 12.77 5.78
C LEU A 684 -28.56 14.26 6.13
N SER A 685 -27.50 14.84 6.69
CA SER A 685 -27.46 16.26 7.01
C SER A 685 -27.43 17.17 5.76
N GLU A 686 -26.99 16.64 4.62
CA GLU A 686 -27.01 17.31 3.32
C GLU A 686 -28.41 17.26 2.70
N THR A 687 -29.14 16.16 2.88
CA THR A 687 -30.48 15.94 2.30
C THR A 687 -31.62 16.44 3.19
N GLY A 688 -31.40 16.62 4.50
CA GLY A 688 -32.37 17.23 5.40
C GLY A 688 -31.96 17.19 6.88
N ARG A 689 -31.90 18.37 7.52
CA ARG A 689 -31.56 18.53 8.95
C ARG A 689 -32.45 17.71 9.91
N SER A 690 -33.74 17.58 9.61
CA SER A 690 -34.67 16.80 10.44
C SER A 690 -34.35 15.30 10.38
N ARG A 691 -34.00 14.77 9.21
CA ARG A 691 -33.71 13.35 9.00
C ARG A 691 -32.53 12.87 9.84
N VAL A 692 -31.43 13.63 9.85
CA VAL A 692 -30.29 13.28 10.69
C VAL A 692 -30.59 13.44 12.18
N SER A 693 -31.43 14.41 12.54
CA SER A 693 -31.85 14.61 13.93
C SER A 693 -32.72 13.46 14.43
N GLU A 694 -33.62 12.93 13.59
CA GLU A 694 -34.39 11.72 13.88
C GLU A 694 -33.50 10.50 14.07
N LEU A 695 -32.50 10.30 13.19
CA LEU A 695 -31.54 9.20 13.33
C LEU A 695 -30.77 9.27 14.65
N VAL A 696 -30.21 10.44 14.98
CA VAL A 696 -29.43 10.62 16.21
C VAL A 696 -30.31 10.42 17.46
N LYS A 697 -31.55 10.91 17.45
CA LYS A 697 -32.53 10.65 18.53
C LYS A 697 -32.84 9.16 18.67
N ALA A 698 -32.97 8.46 17.54
CA ALA A 698 -33.20 7.02 17.52
C ALA A 698 -32.01 6.22 18.07
N ILE A 699 -30.78 6.59 17.72
CA ILE A 699 -29.54 6.00 18.29
C ILE A 699 -29.49 6.20 19.81
N LEU A 700 -29.78 7.40 20.30
CA LEU A 700 -29.83 7.69 21.74
C LEU A 700 -30.86 6.84 22.49
N SER A 701 -31.93 6.45 21.82
CA SER A 701 -33.05 5.69 22.40
C SER A 701 -32.96 4.18 22.14
N ALA A 702 -31.96 3.74 21.38
CA ALA A 702 -31.79 2.34 21.02
C ALA A 702 -31.43 1.49 22.25
N PRO A 703 -31.84 0.21 22.32
CA PRO A 703 -31.42 -0.72 23.37
C PRO A 703 -29.89 -0.80 23.45
N GLY A 704 -29.31 -1.04 24.63
CA GLY A 704 -27.86 -1.16 24.83
C GLY A 704 -27.33 -0.30 25.97
N ASP A 705 -26.01 -0.15 26.04
CA ASP A 705 -25.36 0.72 27.04
C ASP A 705 -25.61 2.21 26.70
N PRO A 706 -26.27 3.00 27.58
CA PRO A 706 -26.62 4.38 27.27
C PRO A 706 -25.43 5.29 26.96
N LEU A 707 -24.26 5.04 27.55
CA LEU A 707 -23.07 5.83 27.28
C LEU A 707 -22.48 5.49 25.92
N ASP A 708 -22.50 4.21 25.51
CA ASP A 708 -22.06 3.84 24.17
C ASP A 708 -22.97 4.47 23.10
N ARG A 709 -24.29 4.52 23.35
CA ARG A 709 -25.24 5.24 22.49
C ARG A 709 -24.97 6.74 22.44
N LEU A 710 -24.72 7.37 23.60
CA LEU A 710 -24.39 8.79 23.69
C LEU A 710 -23.09 9.12 22.96
N ASN A 711 -22.03 8.34 23.18
CA ASN A 711 -20.74 8.51 22.49
C ASN A 711 -20.91 8.38 20.98
N PHE A 712 -21.68 7.40 20.52
CA PHE A 712 -21.89 7.18 19.10
C PHE A 712 -22.76 8.27 18.46
N ALA A 713 -23.82 8.69 19.13
CA ALA A 713 -24.63 9.85 18.74
C ALA A 713 -23.78 11.13 18.64
N GLY A 714 -22.88 11.35 19.60
CA GLY A 714 -21.94 12.47 19.55
C GLY A 714 -20.97 12.38 18.37
N LEU A 715 -20.46 11.19 18.04
CA LEU A 715 -19.62 11.01 16.84
C LEU A 715 -20.40 11.26 15.53
N CYS A 716 -21.67 10.85 15.45
CA CYS A 716 -22.53 11.23 14.31
C CYS A 716 -22.63 12.76 14.19
N LEU A 717 -22.83 13.46 15.31
CA LEU A 717 -22.88 14.93 15.29
C LEU A 717 -21.54 15.58 14.92
N VAL A 718 -20.41 14.99 15.29
CA VAL A 718 -19.08 15.46 14.84
C VAL A 718 -19.00 15.48 13.32
N ASP A 719 -19.46 14.41 12.66
CA ASP A 719 -19.45 14.32 11.19
C ASP A 719 -20.48 15.24 10.51
N VAL A 720 -21.62 15.49 11.16
CA VAL A 720 -22.64 16.43 10.69
C VAL A 720 -22.15 17.89 10.81
N GLY A 721 -21.47 18.22 11.90
CA GLY A 721 -21.05 19.57 12.26
C GLY A 721 -22.20 20.48 12.74
N ARG A 722 -21.87 21.43 13.62
CA ARG A 722 -22.84 22.26 14.36
C ARG A 722 -23.88 22.94 13.49
N LEU A 723 -23.48 23.51 12.34
CA LEU A 723 -24.37 24.30 11.48
C LEU A 723 -25.46 23.46 10.78
N LYS A 724 -25.26 22.14 10.64
CA LYS A 724 -26.20 21.25 9.96
C LYS A 724 -27.07 20.45 10.92
N ALA A 725 -26.72 20.39 12.21
CA ALA A 725 -27.52 19.75 13.25
C ALA A 725 -28.60 20.68 13.83
N GLU A 726 -29.66 20.11 14.43
CA GLU A 726 -30.56 20.85 15.30
C GLU A 726 -29.82 21.34 16.56
N ALA A 727 -29.90 22.65 16.85
CA ALA A 727 -29.18 23.25 17.97
C ALA A 727 -29.55 22.60 19.31
N THR A 728 -30.85 22.35 19.55
CA THR A 728 -31.35 21.73 20.78
C THR A 728 -30.84 20.32 20.98
N LEU A 729 -30.74 19.52 19.92
CA LEU A 729 -30.22 18.16 19.99
C LEU A 729 -28.71 18.16 20.28
N TRP A 730 -27.97 19.04 19.61
CA TRP A 730 -26.54 19.20 19.84
C TRP A 730 -26.25 19.66 21.27
N ASP A 731 -26.97 20.67 21.77
CA ASP A 731 -26.80 21.18 23.13
C ASP A 731 -27.13 20.10 24.17
N ARG A 732 -28.16 19.27 23.91
CA ARG A 732 -28.46 18.10 24.73
C ARG A 732 -27.30 17.10 24.76
N VAL A 733 -26.79 16.68 23.60
CA VAL A 733 -25.69 15.69 23.52
C VAL A 733 -24.42 16.23 24.18
N VAL A 734 -24.09 17.51 23.96
CA VAL A 734 -22.97 18.18 24.63
C VAL A 734 -23.17 18.19 26.15
N GLY A 735 -24.37 18.55 26.64
CA GLY A 735 -24.71 18.54 28.06
C GLY A 735 -24.61 17.15 28.70
N ASP A 736 -25.13 16.13 28.03
CA ASP A 736 -25.09 14.74 28.50
C ASP A 736 -23.64 14.21 28.54
N LEU A 737 -22.82 14.50 27.51
CA LEU A 737 -21.40 14.13 27.49
C LEU A 737 -20.60 14.86 28.58
N LEU A 738 -20.90 16.13 28.82
CA LEU A 738 -20.29 16.89 29.91
C LEU A 738 -20.64 16.29 31.28
N ALA A 739 -21.91 15.92 31.49
CA ALA A 739 -22.35 15.27 32.73
C ALA A 739 -21.63 13.93 32.97
N VAL A 740 -21.37 13.16 31.91
CA VAL A 740 -20.54 11.95 31.99
C VAL A 740 -19.10 12.32 32.35
N LEU A 741 -18.51 13.29 31.64
CA LEU A 741 -17.12 13.71 31.86
C LEU A 741 -16.88 14.19 33.29
N THR A 742 -17.82 14.90 33.91
CA THR A 742 -17.72 15.39 35.31
C THR A 742 -18.35 14.45 36.33
N GLY A 743 -18.93 13.34 35.89
CA GLY A 743 -19.68 12.40 36.72
C GLY A 743 -18.83 11.33 37.39
N LYS A 744 -19.50 10.24 37.79
CA LYS A 744 -18.91 9.12 38.55
C LYS A 744 -18.61 7.87 37.70
N GLU A 745 -18.76 7.95 36.38
CA GLU A 745 -18.38 6.86 35.48
C GLU A 745 -16.90 6.49 35.65
N PRO A 746 -16.49 5.24 35.37
CA PRO A 746 -15.08 4.86 35.40
C PRO A 746 -14.21 5.78 34.53
N PRO A 747 -12.97 6.14 34.93
CA PRO A 747 -12.15 7.10 34.21
C PRO A 747 -11.96 6.81 32.72
N LYS A 748 -11.83 5.53 32.34
CA LYS A 748 -11.72 5.13 30.93
C LYS A 748 -12.97 5.48 30.11
N ARG A 749 -14.16 5.31 30.68
CA ARG A 749 -15.45 5.65 30.05
C ARG A 749 -15.63 7.18 29.96
N ARG A 750 -15.24 7.91 31.01
CA ARG A 750 -15.20 9.39 31.00
C ARG A 750 -14.21 9.94 29.99
N ALA A 751 -13.03 9.33 29.85
CA ALA A 751 -12.03 9.73 28.86
C ALA A 751 -12.56 9.58 27.42
N ALA A 752 -13.29 8.50 27.13
CA ALA A 752 -13.92 8.33 25.82
C ALA A 752 -14.97 9.42 25.52
N ALA A 753 -15.83 9.74 26.50
CA ALA A 753 -16.79 10.85 26.37
C ALA A 753 -16.09 12.20 26.18
N GLY A 754 -14.98 12.44 26.87
CA GLY A 754 -14.18 13.65 26.73
C GLY A 754 -13.60 13.85 25.35
N VAL A 755 -13.23 12.78 24.65
CA VAL A 755 -12.75 12.87 23.25
C VAL A 755 -13.87 13.35 22.33
N VAL A 756 -15.08 12.82 22.51
CA VAL A 756 -16.24 13.21 21.68
C VAL A 756 -16.66 14.65 22.01
N LEU A 757 -16.76 14.99 23.29
CA LEU A 757 -17.11 16.34 23.76
C LEU A 757 -16.15 17.40 23.21
N ALA A 758 -14.84 17.12 23.25
CA ALA A 758 -13.84 18.03 22.73
C ALA A 758 -14.01 18.35 21.24
N LYS A 759 -14.47 17.37 20.43
CA LYS A 759 -14.73 17.53 19.00
C LYS A 759 -16.04 18.28 18.73
N LEU A 760 -17.02 18.17 19.62
CA LEU A 760 -18.28 18.92 19.55
C LEU A 760 -18.17 20.35 20.12
N GLY A 761 -17.05 20.68 20.75
CA GLY A 761 -16.87 21.93 21.48
C GLY A 761 -17.19 21.73 22.96
N ASP A 762 -16.14 21.61 23.77
CA ASP A 762 -16.25 21.52 25.22
C ASP A 762 -16.56 22.91 25.81
N PRO A 763 -17.69 23.10 26.51
CA PRO A 763 -18.10 24.41 27.00
C PRO A 763 -17.42 24.80 28.33
N ARG A 764 -16.56 23.95 28.90
CA ARG A 764 -15.87 24.25 30.16
C ARG A 764 -14.91 25.43 29.98
N GLU A 765 -14.93 26.36 30.92
CA GLU A 765 -13.97 27.47 30.98
C GLU A 765 -12.53 26.94 31.09
N GLY A 766 -11.59 27.61 30.42
CA GLY A 766 -10.16 27.33 30.56
C GLY A 766 -9.62 26.18 29.71
N VAL A 767 -10.45 25.50 28.91
CA VAL A 767 -10.02 24.35 28.08
C VAL A 767 -9.82 24.70 26.60
N GLY A 768 -10.39 25.82 26.16
CA GLY A 768 -10.46 26.23 24.76
C GLY A 768 -9.80 27.58 24.46
N VAL A 769 -10.34 28.26 23.46
CA VAL A 769 -9.90 29.60 23.02
C VAL A 769 -11.07 30.57 23.04
N SER A 770 -10.80 31.83 23.38
CA SER A 770 -11.74 32.95 23.36
C SER A 770 -11.16 34.08 22.52
N ASP A 771 -11.93 34.59 21.55
CA ASP A 771 -11.49 35.61 20.58
C ASP A 771 -10.13 35.30 19.90
N GLY A 772 -9.90 34.01 19.62
CA GLY A 772 -8.66 33.53 18.99
C GLY A 772 -7.45 33.43 19.92
N LEU A 773 -7.59 33.80 21.19
CA LEU A 773 -6.56 33.68 22.22
C LEU A 773 -6.84 32.50 23.17
N PRO A 774 -5.80 31.91 23.79
CA PRO A 774 -5.97 30.91 24.84
C PRO A 774 -6.85 31.42 25.98
N ASP A 775 -7.95 30.73 26.26
CA ASP A 775 -8.76 30.98 27.45
C ASP A 775 -8.09 30.31 28.64
N ILE A 776 -7.38 31.07 29.47
CA ILE A 776 -6.65 30.55 30.64
C ILE A 776 -7.46 30.80 31.91
N LEU A 777 -7.97 29.72 32.50
CA LEU A 777 -8.55 29.75 33.83
C LEU A 777 -7.44 29.69 34.89
N TRP A 778 -7.43 30.64 35.83
CA TRP A 778 -6.35 30.81 36.80
C TRP A 778 -6.72 30.28 38.20
N SER A 779 -5.76 29.59 38.84
CA SER A 779 -5.79 29.16 40.24
C SER A 779 -4.84 30.01 41.07
N GLN A 780 -5.35 30.64 42.13
CA GLN A 780 -4.57 31.54 42.97
C GLN A 780 -3.76 30.76 44.02
N VAL A 781 -2.45 31.03 44.11
CA VAL A 781 -1.58 30.51 45.16
C VAL A 781 -1.13 31.67 46.06
N ILE A 782 -1.30 31.49 47.37
CA ILE A 782 -1.01 32.52 48.38
C ILE A 782 0.38 32.24 49.01
N PRO A 783 1.25 33.26 49.11
CA PRO A 783 2.67 33.10 49.48
C PRO A 783 2.94 33.13 50.99
N ALA A 784 1.90 33.22 51.82
CA ALA A 784 2.02 33.76 53.17
C ALA A 784 2.86 32.94 54.18
N VAL A 785 3.41 31.78 53.79
CA VAL A 785 4.28 30.96 54.63
C VAL A 785 5.28 30.13 53.80
N PRO A 786 6.49 29.85 54.33
CA PRO A 786 7.35 28.80 53.82
C PRO A 786 6.61 27.47 53.69
N PHE A 787 7.02 26.64 52.74
CA PHE A 787 6.40 25.33 52.52
C PHE A 787 7.44 24.20 52.51
N PRO A 788 7.05 22.98 52.92
CA PRO A 788 7.94 21.83 52.89
C PRO A 788 8.15 21.34 51.45
N MET A 789 9.31 21.64 50.87
CA MET A 789 9.73 21.21 49.54
C MET A 789 10.66 19.99 49.63
N GLY A 790 10.52 19.04 48.70
CA GLY A 790 11.33 17.80 48.71
C GLY A 790 10.89 16.76 49.74
N ASN A 791 11.61 15.65 49.84
CA ASN A 791 11.19 14.51 50.65
C ASN A 791 12.39 13.77 51.25
N ASP A 792 12.31 13.42 52.54
CA ASP A 792 13.40 12.75 53.27
C ASP A 792 13.45 11.23 53.05
N LYS A 793 12.33 10.63 52.61
CA LYS A 793 12.20 9.18 52.37
C LYS A 793 11.50 8.95 51.02
N PRO A 794 12.22 9.03 49.89
CA PRO A 794 11.62 8.79 48.58
C PRO A 794 11.15 7.34 48.47
N ALA A 795 9.95 7.14 47.92
CA ALA A 795 9.38 5.81 47.69
C ALA A 795 10.06 5.07 46.51
N ALA A 796 10.87 5.77 45.71
CA ALA A 796 11.63 5.25 44.58
C ALA A 796 13.15 5.39 44.82
N ARG A 797 13.97 4.67 44.04
CA ARG A 797 15.44 4.64 44.11
C ARG A 797 16.17 5.99 43.86
N SER A 798 15.46 7.10 43.68
CA SER A 798 16.06 8.41 43.36
C SER A 798 16.24 9.25 44.63
N SER A 799 17.50 9.63 44.90
CA SER A 799 17.90 10.61 45.93
C SER A 799 17.60 12.06 45.52
N ASP A 800 17.09 12.31 44.32
CA ASP A 800 16.99 13.67 43.74
C ASP A 800 15.98 14.56 44.49
N GLU A 801 15.07 13.95 45.25
CA GLU A 801 14.05 14.64 46.05
C GLU A 801 14.55 15.10 47.43
N GLN A 802 15.79 14.72 47.82
CA GLN A 802 16.34 14.97 49.15
C GLN A 802 17.28 16.19 49.19
N PRO A 803 17.46 16.81 50.37
CA PRO A 803 16.63 16.66 51.58
C PRO A 803 15.28 17.39 51.45
N ARG A 804 14.34 17.11 52.36
CA ARG A 804 13.19 18.00 52.54
C ARG A 804 13.64 19.25 53.32
N PHE A 805 13.20 20.42 52.88
CA PHE A 805 13.52 21.69 53.54
C PHE A 805 12.32 22.66 53.48
N GLN A 806 12.37 23.74 54.26
CA GLN A 806 11.37 24.81 54.22
C GLN A 806 11.77 25.83 53.15
N CYS A 807 11.06 25.83 52.02
CA CYS A 807 11.33 26.72 50.91
C CYS A 807 10.62 28.07 51.12
N THR A 808 11.39 29.15 50.99
CA THR A 808 11.05 30.57 51.22
C THR A 808 11.08 31.41 49.93
N LEU A 809 11.35 30.79 48.77
CA LEU A 809 11.44 31.48 47.49
C LEU A 809 10.10 32.07 47.01
N ILE A 810 8.96 31.55 47.47
CA ILE A 810 7.62 32.02 47.09
C ILE A 810 7.22 33.20 47.98
N ARG A 811 7.60 34.41 47.58
CA ARG A 811 7.44 35.63 48.39
C ARG A 811 6.17 36.44 48.10
N GLN A 812 5.54 36.21 46.95
CA GLN A 812 4.37 36.97 46.49
C GLN A 812 3.30 36.05 45.90
N PRO A 813 2.02 36.43 45.92
CA PRO A 813 0.98 35.62 45.30
C PRO A 813 1.26 35.49 43.80
N TYR A 814 0.97 34.32 43.28
CA TYR A 814 1.00 34.06 41.84
C TYR A 814 -0.23 33.27 41.47
N ARG A 815 -0.58 33.34 40.19
CA ARG A 815 -1.61 32.49 39.60
C ARG A 815 -0.92 31.41 38.80
N ILE A 816 -1.43 30.19 38.87
CA ILE A 816 -1.05 29.07 38.00
C ILE A 816 -2.27 28.68 37.18
N SER A 817 -2.11 28.33 35.90
CA SER A 817 -3.25 27.89 35.11
C SER A 817 -3.87 26.66 35.75
N ARG A 818 -5.20 26.59 35.80
CA ARG A 818 -5.93 25.46 36.38
C ARG A 818 -5.57 24.17 35.65
N TYR A 819 -5.63 24.22 34.33
CA TYR A 819 -5.27 23.10 33.46
C TYR A 819 -3.88 23.31 32.85
N PRO A 820 -3.20 22.23 32.42
CA PRO A 820 -2.13 22.36 31.46
C PRO A 820 -2.62 22.99 30.15
N VAL A 821 -1.70 23.58 29.39
CA VAL A 821 -2.04 24.19 28.08
C VAL A 821 -2.59 23.11 27.15
N THR A 822 -3.79 23.32 26.63
CA THR A 822 -4.47 22.35 25.76
C THR A 822 -3.98 22.44 24.31
N VAL A 823 -4.27 21.41 23.52
CA VAL A 823 -4.00 21.42 22.07
C VAL A 823 -4.68 22.62 21.40
N ALA A 824 -5.95 22.90 21.72
CA ALA A 824 -6.68 24.04 21.15
C ALA A 824 -6.00 25.39 21.46
N GLN A 825 -5.56 25.58 22.71
CA GLN A 825 -4.84 26.77 23.14
C GLN A 825 -3.49 26.91 22.45
N TYR A 826 -2.73 25.81 22.35
CA TYR A 826 -1.43 25.83 21.67
C TYR A 826 -1.56 26.11 20.16
N GLN A 827 -2.62 25.62 19.52
CA GLN A 827 -2.87 25.90 18.11
C GLN A 827 -3.10 27.39 17.83
N ALA A 828 -3.55 28.19 18.80
CA ALA A 828 -3.61 29.66 18.65
C ALA A 828 -2.22 30.28 18.44
N PHE A 829 -1.20 29.80 19.15
CA PHE A 829 0.20 30.23 18.97
C PHE A 829 0.75 29.84 17.58
N VAL A 830 0.43 28.63 17.12
CA VAL A 830 0.81 28.16 15.78
C VAL A 830 0.16 29.01 14.71
N LYS A 831 -1.16 29.25 14.79
CA LYS A 831 -1.93 30.11 13.86
C LYS A 831 -1.43 31.55 13.87
N ALA A 832 -0.98 32.06 15.01
CA ALA A 832 -0.34 33.37 15.13
C ALA A 832 1.11 33.41 14.56
N ARG A 833 1.55 32.36 13.86
CA ARG A 833 2.90 32.24 13.28
C ARG A 833 4.01 32.37 14.32
N GLY A 834 3.77 31.90 15.56
CA GLY A 834 4.71 32.03 16.67
C GLY A 834 6.06 31.34 16.44
N TYR A 835 6.09 30.29 15.61
CA TYR A 835 7.33 29.62 15.20
C TYR A 835 8.23 30.49 14.31
N GLU A 836 7.67 31.47 13.60
CA GLU A 836 8.43 32.31 12.67
C GLU A 836 8.98 33.57 13.35
N GLN A 837 8.47 33.90 14.54
CA GLN A 837 8.78 35.15 15.23
C GLN A 837 9.93 34.97 16.23
N ARG A 838 11.17 35.26 15.80
CA ARG A 838 12.42 35.17 16.61
C ARG A 838 12.32 35.76 18.02
N ARG A 839 11.55 36.83 18.18
CA ARG A 839 11.39 37.59 19.44
C ARG A 839 10.86 36.76 20.62
N PHE A 840 10.13 35.67 20.36
CA PHE A 840 9.60 34.82 21.42
C PHE A 840 10.59 33.75 21.92
N TRP A 841 11.69 33.55 21.19
CA TRP A 841 12.61 32.43 21.41
C TRP A 841 13.87 32.88 22.16
N THR A 842 14.43 32.00 22.97
CA THR A 842 15.79 32.18 23.48
C THR A 842 16.81 32.01 22.35
N GLU A 843 18.05 32.47 22.53
CA GLU A 843 19.11 32.25 21.53
C GLU A 843 19.32 30.76 21.24
N ALA A 844 19.47 29.95 22.29
CA ALA A 844 19.62 28.51 22.17
C ALA A 844 18.40 27.84 21.51
N GLY A 845 17.19 28.27 21.87
CA GLY A 845 15.96 27.74 21.30
C GLY A 845 15.79 28.07 19.82
N TRP A 846 16.14 29.29 19.40
CA TRP A 846 16.10 29.66 17.98
C TRP A 846 17.13 28.89 17.16
N ALA A 847 18.37 28.78 17.66
CA ALA A 847 19.43 28.02 16.99
C ALA A 847 19.05 26.53 16.85
N TRP A 848 18.44 25.94 17.89
CA TRP A 848 17.90 24.58 17.84
C TRP A 848 16.80 24.44 16.77
N LYS A 849 15.84 25.37 16.76
CA LYS A 849 14.74 25.38 15.79
C LYS A 849 15.26 25.45 14.35
N GLU A 850 16.19 26.37 14.06
CA GLU A 850 16.76 26.54 12.72
C GLU A 850 17.54 25.30 12.29
N LYS A 851 18.39 24.75 13.17
CA LYS A 851 19.15 23.54 12.92
C LYS A 851 18.23 22.34 12.64
N GLY A 852 17.16 22.21 13.41
CA GLY A 852 16.18 21.12 13.30
C GLY A 852 15.11 21.34 12.24
N LYS A 853 15.05 22.53 11.61
CA LYS A 853 13.95 22.98 10.72
C LYS A 853 12.56 22.76 11.35
N ILE A 854 12.43 23.06 12.63
CA ILE A 854 11.20 22.81 13.39
C ILE A 854 10.17 23.90 13.07
N SER A 855 9.00 23.53 12.56
CA SER A 855 7.91 24.45 12.17
C SER A 855 6.64 24.31 13.02
N GLY A 856 6.58 23.34 13.91
CA GLY A 856 5.42 23.06 14.75
C GLY A 856 5.69 21.95 15.77
N PRO A 857 4.75 21.66 16.69
CA PRO A 857 4.86 20.61 17.71
C PRO A 857 4.96 19.21 17.06
N GLN A 858 5.49 18.21 17.77
CA GLN A 858 5.39 16.83 17.30
C GLN A 858 3.92 16.39 17.30
N THR A 859 3.49 15.83 16.17
CA THR A 859 2.13 15.33 16.00
C THR A 859 2.04 13.86 16.36
N TYR A 860 0.90 13.48 16.94
CA TYR A 860 0.59 12.12 17.37
C TYR A 860 -0.82 11.78 16.90
N ARG A 861 -1.20 10.49 16.88
CA ARG A 861 -2.56 10.10 16.54
C ARG A 861 -3.53 10.50 17.66
N ASP A 862 -4.83 10.53 17.33
CA ASP A 862 -5.88 10.58 18.35
C ASP A 862 -5.64 9.49 19.41
N PRO A 863 -5.86 9.79 20.70
CA PRO A 863 -6.52 11.00 21.20
C PRO A 863 -5.55 12.14 21.59
N PHE A 864 -4.23 12.02 21.39
CA PHE A 864 -3.25 13.02 21.86
C PHE A 864 -3.42 14.42 21.25
N GLN A 865 -4.02 14.52 20.06
CA GLN A 865 -4.26 15.78 19.34
C GLN A 865 -5.71 16.27 19.48
N THR A 866 -6.47 15.71 20.41
CA THR A 866 -7.83 16.14 20.71
C THR A 866 -7.80 17.55 21.33
N PRO A 867 -8.72 18.48 20.96
CA PRO A 867 -8.66 19.89 21.36
C PRO A 867 -8.43 20.17 22.86
N THR A 868 -9.06 19.39 23.75
CA THR A 868 -9.00 19.59 25.21
C THR A 868 -7.97 18.71 25.92
N HIS A 869 -7.19 17.91 25.19
CA HIS A 869 -6.06 17.19 25.77
C HIS A 869 -4.90 18.17 26.00
N PRO A 870 -3.99 17.88 26.95
CA PRO A 870 -2.79 18.70 27.12
C PRO A 870 -1.91 18.63 25.88
N GLN A 871 -1.35 19.76 25.47
CA GLN A 871 -0.37 19.82 24.38
C GLN A 871 0.90 19.08 24.82
N VAL A 872 1.18 17.96 24.16
CA VAL A 872 2.41 17.18 24.31
C VAL A 872 3.25 17.24 23.03
N GLY A 873 4.48 16.70 23.06
CA GLY A 873 5.38 16.77 21.90
C GLY A 873 6.04 18.14 21.71
N VAL A 874 6.10 18.93 22.78
CA VAL A 874 6.71 20.25 22.81
C VAL A 874 7.94 20.24 23.70
N SER A 875 8.99 20.89 23.21
CA SER A 875 10.24 21.12 23.92
C SER A 875 10.07 22.23 24.95
N TRP A 876 11.05 22.37 25.82
CA TRP A 876 11.10 23.49 26.76
C TRP A 876 11.19 24.83 26.01
N TYR A 877 11.95 24.89 24.90
CA TYR A 877 12.07 26.09 24.08
C TYR A 877 10.73 26.51 23.47
N GLU A 878 9.96 25.56 22.94
CA GLU A 878 8.62 25.78 22.40
C GLU A 878 7.64 26.25 23.50
N ALA A 879 7.70 25.65 24.68
CA ALA A 879 6.88 26.03 25.82
C ALA A 879 7.21 27.44 26.33
N HIS A 880 8.50 27.80 26.41
CA HIS A 880 8.94 29.15 26.72
C HIS A 880 8.45 30.16 25.67
N ALA A 881 8.60 29.86 24.38
CA ALA A 881 8.17 30.74 23.30
C ALA A 881 6.65 30.97 23.31
N PHE A 882 5.87 29.94 23.62
CA PHE A 882 4.43 30.09 23.85
C PHE A 882 4.13 31.08 24.99
N CYS A 883 4.83 30.97 26.12
CA CYS A 883 4.65 31.89 27.25
C CYS A 883 4.99 33.34 26.87
N GLN A 884 6.10 33.56 26.15
CA GLN A 884 6.50 34.90 25.70
C GLN A 884 5.47 35.50 24.74
N TRP A 885 4.97 34.71 23.80
CA TRP A 885 3.90 35.14 22.91
C TRP A 885 2.61 35.46 23.68
N LEU A 886 2.20 34.60 24.60
CA LEU A 886 0.98 34.83 25.37
C LEU A 886 1.11 36.07 26.26
N ALA A 887 2.29 36.32 26.83
CA ALA A 887 2.58 37.55 27.56
C ALA A 887 2.51 38.79 26.65
N ASP A 888 3.08 38.74 25.44
CA ASP A 888 3.04 39.83 24.44
C ASP A 888 1.60 40.21 24.08
N VAL A 889 0.74 39.22 23.79
CA VAL A 889 -0.64 39.47 23.32
C VAL A 889 -1.62 39.80 24.44
N THR A 890 -1.35 39.39 25.68
CA THR A 890 -2.23 39.67 26.84
C THR A 890 -1.77 40.84 27.70
N GLY A 891 -0.50 41.23 27.60
CA GLY A 891 0.14 42.19 28.52
C GLY A 891 0.35 41.66 29.93
N LEU A 892 0.06 40.39 30.21
CA LEU A 892 0.25 39.76 31.51
C LEU A 892 1.66 39.15 31.63
N PRO A 893 2.29 39.17 32.83
CA PRO A 893 3.61 38.59 33.05
C PRO A 893 3.54 37.05 33.12
N ILE A 894 3.32 36.42 31.96
CA ILE A 894 3.11 34.98 31.79
C ILE A 894 4.44 34.28 31.52
N ARG A 895 4.66 33.15 32.20
CA ARG A 895 5.88 32.34 32.10
C ARG A 895 5.64 30.89 32.50
N LEU A 896 6.64 30.04 32.29
CA LEU A 896 6.67 28.70 32.89
C LEU A 896 6.83 28.81 34.42
N PRO A 897 6.25 27.88 35.19
CA PRO A 897 6.47 27.81 36.64
C PRO A 897 7.94 27.54 36.94
N SER A 898 8.44 28.14 38.03
CA SER A 898 9.62 27.57 38.68
C SER A 898 9.27 26.23 39.31
N GLU A 899 10.28 25.40 39.56
CA GLU A 899 10.10 24.13 40.25
C GLU A 899 9.46 24.32 41.65
N ALA A 900 9.85 25.38 42.35
CA ALA A 900 9.29 25.72 43.66
C ALA A 900 7.83 26.17 43.57
N GLU A 901 7.47 26.97 42.57
CA GLU A 901 6.08 27.40 42.33
C GLU A 901 5.20 26.20 41.98
N TRP A 902 5.72 25.28 41.16
CA TRP A 902 4.99 24.08 40.80
C TRP A 902 4.71 23.21 42.04
N GLU A 903 5.74 22.92 42.84
CA GLU A 903 5.56 22.08 44.03
C GLU A 903 4.71 22.78 45.09
N ARG A 904 4.83 24.10 45.28
CA ARG A 904 3.98 24.85 46.19
C ARG A 904 2.50 24.75 45.82
N ALA A 905 2.19 24.84 44.53
CA ALA A 905 0.82 24.73 44.03
C ALA A 905 0.25 23.33 44.26
N ALA A 906 1.03 22.28 43.95
CA ALA A 906 0.61 20.88 44.14
C ALA A 906 0.54 20.49 45.62
N ARG A 907 1.54 20.88 46.42
CA ARG A 907 1.80 20.34 47.76
C ARG A 907 1.19 21.14 48.90
N HIS A 908 0.67 22.34 48.63
CA HIS A 908 0.21 23.22 49.69
C HIS A 908 1.34 23.48 50.74
N THR A 909 1.02 23.61 52.02
CA THR A 909 1.94 23.89 53.14
C THR A 909 2.03 22.73 54.14
N ASP A 910 1.30 21.65 53.93
CA ASP A 910 1.07 20.56 54.90
C ASP A 910 1.82 19.26 54.56
N ALA A 911 2.81 19.35 53.67
CA ALA A 911 3.65 18.23 53.23
C ALA A 911 2.89 17.03 52.64
N ARG A 912 1.68 17.24 52.09
CA ARG A 912 0.92 16.17 51.40
C ARG A 912 1.74 15.46 50.33
N LEU A 913 1.43 14.18 50.12
CA LEU A 913 2.12 13.34 49.15
C LEU A 913 1.64 13.57 47.72
N TYR A 914 0.33 13.85 47.57
CA TYR A 914 -0.37 14.11 46.32
C TYR A 914 -1.17 15.42 46.42
N PRO A 915 -1.60 16.02 45.29
CA PRO A 915 -2.32 17.29 45.28
C PRO A 915 -3.54 17.34 46.20
N TRP A 916 -4.28 16.22 46.27
CA TRP A 916 -5.47 16.05 47.08
C TRP A 916 -5.21 15.61 48.53
N GLY A 917 -3.98 15.27 48.91
CA GLY A 917 -3.66 14.81 50.27
C GLY A 917 -2.72 13.61 50.34
N GLN A 918 -3.00 12.69 51.27
CA GLN A 918 -2.15 11.52 51.56
C GLN A 918 -2.67 10.21 50.95
N ASP A 919 -3.95 10.18 50.55
CA ASP A 919 -4.57 8.96 50.02
C ASP A 919 -3.93 8.52 48.70
N ALA A 920 -3.86 7.20 48.51
CA ALA A 920 -3.39 6.63 47.26
C ALA A 920 -4.19 7.16 46.04
N PRO A 921 -3.56 7.32 44.86
CA PRO A 921 -4.16 7.92 43.66
C PRO A 921 -5.28 7.12 42.99
N LYS A 922 -5.95 6.19 43.68
CA LYS A 922 -6.99 5.32 43.10
C LYS A 922 -8.11 6.18 42.49
N LEU A 923 -8.10 6.29 41.15
CA LEU A 923 -9.04 7.05 40.33
C LEU A 923 -9.00 8.59 40.54
N ARG A 924 -7.90 9.15 41.08
CA ARG A 924 -7.72 10.61 41.26
C ARG A 924 -6.73 11.24 40.27
N CYS A 925 -6.10 10.45 39.42
CA CYS A 925 -5.25 10.96 38.34
C CYS A 925 -5.15 9.97 37.18
N ASN A 926 -4.67 10.46 36.04
CA ASN A 926 -4.32 9.61 34.90
C ASN A 926 -2.90 9.04 35.08
N MET A 927 -2.80 7.75 35.38
CA MET A 927 -1.54 7.02 35.51
C MET A 927 -1.69 5.63 34.88
N ARG A 928 -0.61 4.86 34.81
CA ARG A 928 -0.59 3.55 34.11
C ARG A 928 -1.72 2.64 34.59
N ASP A 929 -1.91 2.59 35.90
CA ASP A 929 -2.87 1.68 36.52
C ASP A 929 -4.33 2.18 36.39
N THR A 930 -4.55 3.42 35.93
CA THR A 930 -5.88 3.96 35.56
C THR A 930 -6.39 3.33 34.26
N GLY A 931 -5.50 2.77 33.42
CA GLY A 931 -5.88 1.97 32.24
C GLY A 931 -6.41 2.77 31.04
N ILE A 932 -6.21 4.10 31.01
CA ILE A 932 -6.57 4.96 29.87
C ILE A 932 -5.62 4.73 28.69
N GLY A 933 -4.31 4.67 28.95
CA GLY A 933 -3.29 4.35 27.92
C GLY A 933 -2.87 5.52 27.01
N SER A 934 -3.27 6.74 27.34
CA SER A 934 -2.89 7.99 26.65
C SER A 934 -3.06 9.17 27.61
N THR A 935 -2.76 10.40 27.15
CA THR A 935 -3.31 11.60 27.81
C THR A 935 -4.84 11.58 27.74
N CYS A 936 -5.50 12.34 28.61
CA CYS A 936 -6.95 12.56 28.59
C CYS A 936 -7.29 14.05 28.59
N ALA A 937 -8.55 14.38 28.33
CA ALA A 937 -9.07 15.74 28.47
C ALA A 937 -8.69 16.32 29.82
N VAL A 938 -8.26 17.58 29.84
CA VAL A 938 -7.86 18.25 31.07
C VAL A 938 -9.02 18.33 32.07
N GLY A 939 -8.72 18.22 33.36
CA GLY A 939 -9.72 18.24 34.43
C GLY A 939 -10.59 17.00 34.52
N LEU A 940 -10.16 15.86 33.94
CA LEU A 940 -10.89 14.59 34.05
C LEU A 940 -10.89 14.05 35.50
N PHE A 941 -10.11 14.59 36.42
CA PHE A 941 -10.06 14.08 37.80
C PHE A 941 -10.32 15.21 38.81
N PRO A 942 -11.59 15.65 38.97
CA PRO A 942 -11.90 16.77 39.88
C PRO A 942 -11.55 16.46 41.35
N ASP A 943 -11.68 15.19 41.78
CA ASP A 943 -11.23 14.74 43.11
C ASP A 943 -9.69 14.68 43.25
N GLY A 944 -8.98 14.95 42.16
CA GLY A 944 -7.52 15.02 42.05
C GLY A 944 -6.96 16.43 42.06
N ASP A 945 -7.80 17.45 42.18
CA ASP A 945 -7.36 18.84 42.16
C ASP A 945 -6.51 19.19 43.39
N ALA A 946 -5.53 20.07 43.21
CA ALA A 946 -4.79 20.69 44.30
C ALA A 946 -5.68 21.65 45.10
N VAL A 947 -5.27 22.01 46.33
CA VAL A 947 -6.03 22.95 47.20
C VAL A 947 -6.29 24.30 46.55
N CYS A 948 -5.33 24.78 45.73
CA CYS A 948 -5.49 26.04 44.99
C CYS A 948 -6.48 25.94 43.82
N GLY A 949 -6.99 24.73 43.52
CA GLY A 949 -7.87 24.43 42.40
C GLY A 949 -7.15 23.98 41.13
N ALA A 950 -5.81 23.92 41.11
CA ALA A 950 -5.06 23.45 39.95
C ALA A 950 -5.28 21.95 39.73
N ALA A 951 -5.74 21.58 38.54
CA ALA A 951 -6.08 20.22 38.13
C ALA A 951 -4.89 19.55 37.43
N ASP A 952 -4.92 18.21 37.38
CA ASP A 952 -3.93 17.38 36.69
C ASP A 952 -2.47 17.63 37.12
N MET A 953 -2.24 18.12 38.35
CA MET A 953 -0.90 18.32 38.91
C MET A 953 -0.18 16.98 39.17
N SER A 954 -0.89 15.86 39.15
CA SER A 954 -0.33 14.51 39.25
C SER A 954 -0.82 13.68 38.07
N GLY A 955 0.11 13.03 37.36
CA GLY A 955 -0.20 12.20 36.19
C GLY A 955 -0.61 13.02 34.96
N ASN A 956 -1.27 12.35 34.02
CA ASN A 956 -1.57 12.85 32.67
C ASN A 956 -0.31 13.15 31.85
N MET A 957 0.52 14.12 32.20
CA MET A 957 1.77 14.45 31.49
C MET A 957 2.80 15.16 32.39
N TRP A 958 4.07 15.02 32.03
CA TRP A 958 5.17 15.76 32.65
C TRP A 958 5.17 17.23 32.24
N GLU A 959 5.27 18.12 33.22
CA GLU A 959 5.19 19.56 32.98
C GLU A 959 6.56 20.23 33.07
N TRP A 960 6.95 20.97 32.03
CA TRP A 960 8.17 21.77 32.02
C TRP A 960 8.17 22.88 33.09
N CYS A 961 9.26 22.96 33.85
CA CYS A 961 9.59 24.12 34.69
C CYS A 961 10.71 24.94 34.05
N ARG A 962 10.78 26.25 34.36
CA ARG A 962 11.91 27.10 33.91
C ARG A 962 13.22 26.81 34.65
N THR A 963 13.13 26.27 35.87
CA THR A 963 14.26 26.00 36.74
C THR A 963 15.23 25.00 36.10
N LYS A 964 16.51 25.36 36.05
CA LYS A 964 17.60 24.46 35.66
C LYS A 964 17.75 23.35 36.70
N TRP A 965 18.13 22.17 36.23
CA TRP A 965 18.29 21.00 37.08
C TRP A 965 19.42 21.20 38.10
N LEU A 966 19.14 20.86 39.36
CA LEU A 966 20.12 20.72 40.43
C LEU A 966 20.07 19.30 40.97
N ASP A 967 21.24 18.68 41.14
CA ASP A 967 21.38 17.28 41.58
C ASP A 967 20.95 17.04 43.04
N THR A 968 20.85 18.10 43.86
CA THR A 968 20.49 18.02 45.28
C THR A 968 19.76 19.28 45.75
N TYR A 969 18.97 19.16 46.83
CA TYR A 969 18.30 20.30 47.47
C TYR A 969 19.07 20.97 48.62
N GLU A 970 20.25 20.47 49.02
CA GLU A 970 21.00 21.00 50.19
C GLU A 970 21.25 22.52 50.16
N ARG A 971 21.35 23.10 48.96
CA ARG A 971 21.54 24.55 48.73
C ARG A 971 20.62 25.10 47.65
N TYR A 972 19.40 24.56 47.58
CA TYR A 972 18.46 24.88 46.51
C TYR A 972 18.20 26.40 46.40
N GLU A 973 17.92 27.08 47.51
CA GLU A 973 17.58 28.52 47.47
C GLU A 973 18.74 29.41 47.00
N GLN A 974 19.99 28.98 47.18
CA GLN A 974 21.16 29.74 46.73
C GLN A 974 21.55 29.43 45.27
N GLN A 975 21.11 28.29 44.73
CA GLN A 975 21.56 27.77 43.44
C GLN A 975 20.45 27.67 42.39
N ALA A 976 19.18 27.79 42.80
CA ALA A 976 18.05 27.71 41.89
C ALA A 976 18.19 28.79 40.80
N ASP A 977 18.34 28.33 39.55
CA ASP A 977 18.52 29.19 38.39
C ASP A 977 17.28 29.07 37.49
N ASP A 978 16.55 30.17 37.40
CA ASP A 978 15.36 30.33 36.56
C ASP A 978 15.65 31.09 35.25
N ASP A 979 16.93 31.41 34.96
CA ASP A 979 17.34 32.08 33.73
C ASP A 979 16.98 31.22 32.51
N PRO A 980 16.20 31.75 31.56
CA PRO A 980 15.86 31.03 30.34
C PRO A 980 17.05 30.81 29.39
N ALA A 981 18.18 31.50 29.58
CA ALA A 981 19.38 31.33 28.77
C ALA A 981 20.02 29.94 28.95
N GLY A 982 20.76 29.54 27.92
CA GLY A 982 21.53 28.30 27.90
C GLY A 982 20.76 27.05 27.45
N SER A 983 21.44 25.91 27.51
CA SER A 983 20.98 24.60 27.04
C SER A 983 21.01 23.52 28.12
N GLU A 984 21.12 23.92 29.39
CA GLU A 984 21.16 23.04 30.54
C GLU A 984 19.84 22.29 30.71
N ARG A 985 19.91 21.12 31.35
CA ARG A 985 18.73 20.31 31.63
C ARG A 985 17.74 21.11 32.48
N ARG A 986 16.46 20.98 32.17
CA ARG A 986 15.37 21.63 32.90
C ARG A 986 14.61 20.61 33.72
N VAL A 987 14.06 21.06 34.83
CA VAL A 987 13.18 20.25 35.68
C VAL A 987 11.86 20.00 34.96
N VAL A 988 11.34 18.78 35.11
CA VAL A 988 9.96 18.42 34.78
C VAL A 988 9.28 17.77 35.98
N ARG A 989 7.99 18.07 36.19
CA ARG A 989 7.21 17.66 37.38
C ARG A 989 5.88 16.97 37.02
N GLY A 990 5.26 16.31 38.00
CA GLY A 990 3.88 15.79 37.93
C GLY A 990 3.72 14.31 37.57
N GLY A 991 4.62 13.75 36.75
CA GLY A 991 4.48 12.40 36.23
C GLY A 991 3.50 12.30 35.06
N SER A 992 3.52 11.20 34.32
CA SER A 992 2.71 11.02 33.10
C SER A 992 1.80 9.80 33.15
N TRP A 993 0.84 9.75 32.22
CA TRP A 993 -0.18 8.70 32.10
C TRP A 993 0.36 7.25 32.02
N ASN A 994 1.62 7.06 31.64
CA ASN A 994 2.25 5.74 31.49
C ASN A 994 3.10 5.32 32.70
N LEU A 995 3.17 6.14 33.76
CA LEU A 995 3.98 5.87 34.94
C LEU A 995 3.16 5.30 36.09
N ASN A 996 3.86 4.68 37.03
CA ASN A 996 3.27 4.10 38.23
C ASN A 996 3.10 5.13 39.36
N VAL A 997 2.40 4.74 40.42
CA VAL A 997 2.11 5.57 41.60
C VAL A 997 3.34 6.27 42.22
N SER A 998 4.55 5.69 42.13
CA SER A 998 5.74 6.28 42.73
C SER A 998 6.25 7.55 42.02
N TYR A 999 5.80 7.80 40.79
CA TYR A 999 6.22 8.95 39.96
C TYR A 999 5.21 10.11 39.95
N VAL A 1000 3.99 9.93 40.47
CA VAL A 1000 2.93 10.96 40.43
C VAL A 1000 2.78 11.73 41.74
N ARG A 1001 3.84 11.77 42.55
CA ARG A 1001 3.87 12.48 43.86
C ARG A 1001 4.26 13.94 43.67
N CYS A 1002 3.82 14.84 44.55
CA CYS A 1002 4.12 16.27 44.46
C CYS A 1002 5.63 16.57 44.45
N ALA A 1003 6.41 15.84 45.23
CA ALA A 1003 7.86 16.03 45.33
C ALA A 1003 8.65 15.40 44.18
N ASN A 1004 8.03 14.52 43.38
CA ASN A 1004 8.77 13.80 42.35
C ASN A 1004 9.22 14.75 41.25
N ARG A 1005 10.50 14.63 40.88
CA ARG A 1005 11.16 15.48 39.90
C ARG A 1005 12.04 14.63 39.03
N VAL A 1006 12.08 14.95 37.74
CA VAL A 1006 13.09 14.43 36.82
C VAL A 1006 13.62 15.56 35.96
N ARG A 1007 14.60 15.24 35.12
CA ARG A 1007 15.29 16.21 34.25
C ARG A 1007 15.23 15.75 32.81
N ASN A 1008 15.11 16.70 31.90
CA ASN A 1008 15.28 16.46 30.48
C ASN A 1008 16.11 17.59 29.87
N LEU A 1009 16.74 17.30 28.72
CA LEU A 1009 17.33 18.34 27.89
C LEU A 1009 16.22 19.26 27.34
N PRO A 1010 16.47 20.57 27.18
CA PRO A 1010 15.44 21.52 26.78
C PRO A 1010 14.92 21.30 25.36
N ASP A 1011 15.60 20.51 24.53
CA ASP A 1011 15.17 20.10 23.18
C ASP A 1011 14.34 18.81 23.14
N TYR A 1012 14.14 18.14 24.28
CA TYR A 1012 13.41 16.89 24.36
C TYR A 1012 11.92 17.07 24.05
N ARG A 1013 11.37 16.20 23.19
CA ARG A 1013 9.97 16.23 22.73
C ARG A 1013 9.42 14.81 22.75
N ASN A 1014 8.31 14.59 23.44
CA ASN A 1014 7.65 13.28 23.55
C ASN A 1014 6.15 13.44 23.90
N ASN A 1015 5.33 12.42 23.63
CA ASN A 1015 3.89 12.34 23.91
C ASN A 1015 3.52 12.26 25.41
N ILE A 1016 4.50 12.36 26.28
CA ILE A 1016 4.33 12.39 27.74
C ILE A 1016 4.76 13.73 28.36
N CYS A 1017 5.24 14.69 27.57
CA CYS A 1017 5.79 15.95 28.07
C CYS A 1017 5.07 17.14 27.45
N GLY A 1018 4.59 18.04 28.30
CA GLY A 1018 3.90 19.27 27.98
C GLY A 1018 4.24 20.35 29.01
N PHE A 1019 3.33 21.29 29.24
CA PHE A 1019 3.57 22.39 30.19
C PHE A 1019 2.28 23.06 30.65
N ARG A 1020 2.44 23.87 31.70
CA ARG A 1020 1.43 24.81 32.17
C ARG A 1020 2.06 26.18 32.41
N VAL A 1021 1.24 27.19 32.68
CA VAL A 1021 1.72 28.58 32.79
C VAL A 1021 1.42 29.17 34.16
N VAL A 1022 2.24 30.14 34.57
CA VAL A 1022 2.01 31.00 35.74
C VAL A 1022 1.99 32.46 35.34
N CYS A 1023 1.32 33.28 36.14
CA CYS A 1023 1.30 34.74 36.03
C CYS A 1023 1.74 35.34 37.37
N SER A 1024 2.81 36.16 37.34
CA SER A 1024 3.35 36.84 38.54
C SER A 1024 4.31 37.98 38.14
N PRO A 1025 4.26 39.17 38.78
CA PRO A 1025 3.35 39.53 39.88
C PRO A 1025 1.91 39.77 39.38
N CYS A 1026 0.91 39.36 40.15
CA CYS A 1026 -0.49 39.72 39.89
C CYS A 1026 -0.87 40.91 40.77
N GLU A 1027 -1.08 42.08 40.16
CA GLU A 1027 -1.77 43.17 40.85
C GLU A 1027 -3.21 42.72 41.18
N SER A 1028 -3.66 43.05 42.39
CA SER A 1028 -4.92 42.61 42.99
C SER A 1028 -6.22 43.09 42.30
N GLY A 1029 -6.15 43.49 41.02
CA GLY A 1029 -7.29 44.02 40.25
C GLY A 1029 -7.48 43.43 38.83
N ALA A 1030 -6.59 42.58 38.32
CA ALA A 1030 -6.80 41.94 37.02
C ALA A 1030 -7.77 40.75 37.17
N ARG A 1031 -8.90 40.78 36.44
CA ARG A 1031 -10.07 39.88 36.54
C ARG A 1031 -9.65 38.44 36.90
N ALA A 1032 -10.26 37.94 37.96
CA ALA A 1032 -10.20 36.55 38.41
C ALA A 1032 -11.10 35.67 37.54
#